data_AF-A0A8H5L5Q0-F1
#
_entry.id   AF-A0A8H5L5Q0-F1
#
_cell.length_a   1.000
_cell.length_b   1.000
_cell.length_c   1.000
_cell.angle_alpha   90.00
_cell.angle_beta   90.00
_cell.angle_gamma   90.00
#
_symmetry.space_group_name_H-M   'P 1'
#
loop_
_entity.id
_entity.type
_entity.pdbx_description
1 polymer ?
#
loop_
_entity_poly.entity_id
_entity_poly.type
_entity_poly.pdbx_seq_one_letter_code
_entity_poly.pdbx_strand_id
1 'polypeptide(L)'
;MTPRDDSPPASAKSGTSQPPKANASEPAPKRRRVALACSACRIRKSRVEFASHALLDSWLMNMFAALEAKVKLLETNIEQHNIRLNLVEGTLKTSGSSRQDVTLPLHHQPGNVVVNIDEIPENGAGQSMTDGMAVSFVDEQDCGFFGPSSNIALMRHILRAVDTKRTQHVNQTSLTPASEYSAYEGGLVSNLNAFPAASTDTQKVGANLLPPDEVMQRLIRAYFDNTGLLFPYIHEQEFLDTYERFRVSGFRGNVRRTWLGLLNMILAMATCTSCWEDSGSETTFEESDVYYRRAQELCHTQMFRGTTLETVQYLLLTSQYLQGTHKSVHTWTIHGLAVKAAMSIGLHSRDIASKFTPLQQEIRKRTWFGCILLDRSLSLTFGRPCAIPEEYIRLDLPKTLPVPVSPPNEVHKMSTAFYNASMIMGRIIGSLYGNNLGCEDQSSDTATMTSMIQFGQELSDWQNSLPQNLGLRSVDNMPDNTDENIQDPLREKFRIILTLRYLNVQLLLHRPIFIRSLGTLLREAKTPYRHAGSINSMHANFDRVFVQVAENIIDIIYTILTRPDHGRHLIGAWWFTLYYAFSAALAIFGSLLISLGAEVGNAESAKRYLGKTCEALLKLSDNNTLVLRCVRFVQQLLRIVSAWDASTTTQADLNNESLGSYLTAEGGPINFDMESDLLSTMPTWETSTLGFGDELELGHFFASDSQRWFEQTQCLDPETDYELMWRLMSCYRSNDFMNNMIYALTFPNFIITTHGCETVWRSDGGKVVKRGAQRVEDTENYNMTWWHYGPSDQRCRDAVEHINNLHMSLARRYPGNFSFNEDFLYVTTFSAVLMHRLRLRLGLSGFTEKEKIAAHHFWRDMTPLFIREDGNSVYGYPKDFEGCIQFCEDYEKEKREFDIKMQYIGLAIFNQFAFRYFPYGFRWLGVSIVKALSLPTTLRAMRVEPINPIFQWLIVLFVGTAMSLAETLLPDPRESFWKKIETLDVEKAKARKEDIRGSDQAYCQYIRSEWSGPGCPFAMKAE
;
A
#
# COMPACT_ATOMS: atom_id res chain seq x y z
N MET A 1 -26.92 -59.25 38.55
CA MET A 1 -27.75 -58.58 39.57
C MET A 1 -28.25 -57.29 38.95
N THR A 2 -29.42 -57.27 38.30
CA THR A 2 -30.72 -56.99 38.92
C THR A 2 -30.71 -55.76 39.84
N PRO A 3 -31.81 -54.99 39.92
CA PRO A 3 -32.74 -54.65 38.84
C PRO A 3 -33.37 -53.24 39.00
N ARG A 4 -34.34 -52.95 38.11
CA ARG A 4 -35.68 -52.42 38.43
C ARG A 4 -35.81 -50.99 38.92
N ASP A 5 -36.94 -50.33 38.69
CA ASP A 5 -38.07 -50.41 37.75
C ASP A 5 -39.01 -49.30 38.27
N ASP A 6 -40.03 -49.05 37.48
CA ASP A 6 -41.41 -48.85 37.94
C ASP A 6 -42.01 -47.44 38.00
N SER A 7 -42.83 -47.17 36.98
CA SER A 7 -44.31 -47.34 37.01
C SER A 7 -45.18 -46.46 37.96
N PRO A 8 -46.45 -46.15 37.60
CA PRO A 8 -46.81 -45.75 36.23
C PRO A 8 -47.57 -44.41 35.92
N PRO A 9 -48.72 -43.99 36.53
CA PRO A 9 -49.89 -43.93 35.66
C PRO A 9 -50.71 -42.63 35.55
N ALA A 10 -51.37 -42.55 34.36
CA ALA A 10 -52.79 -42.26 34.10
C ALA A 10 -53.29 -40.79 34.04
N SER A 11 -54.28 -40.40 33.21
CA SER A 11 -54.97 -41.00 32.04
C SER A 11 -56.08 -40.04 31.52
N ALA A 12 -56.59 -40.34 30.30
CA ALA A 12 -57.91 -40.02 29.68
C ALA A 12 -57.93 -38.90 28.59
N LYS A 13 -58.03 -39.20 27.27
CA LYS A 13 -59.14 -39.73 26.39
C LYS A 13 -60.13 -38.60 25.98
N SER A 14 -60.68 -38.40 24.77
CA SER A 14 -60.96 -39.10 23.47
C SER A 14 -61.52 -38.04 22.48
N GLY A 15 -61.67 -38.11 21.13
CA GLY A 15 -61.48 -39.10 20.05
C GLY A 15 -61.95 -38.54 18.67
N THR A 16 -61.66 -39.28 17.57
CA THR A 16 -62.35 -39.42 16.24
C THR A 16 -62.60 -38.19 15.31
N SER A 17 -62.61 -38.22 13.95
CA SER A 17 -62.04 -39.03 12.84
C SER A 17 -62.61 -38.49 11.49
N GLN A 18 -61.75 -38.11 10.51
CA GLN A 18 -61.90 -38.00 9.01
C GLN A 18 -63.10 -37.23 8.36
N PRO A 19 -63.06 -36.78 7.06
CA PRO A 19 -62.05 -37.00 6.00
C PRO A 19 -61.28 -35.79 5.34
N PRO A 20 -61.67 -35.08 4.21
CA PRO A 20 -60.67 -34.75 3.15
C PRO A 20 -60.65 -33.31 2.51
N LYS A 21 -59.62 -33.08 1.66
CA LYS A 21 -59.36 -32.06 0.60
C LYS A 21 -59.86 -30.59 0.78
N ALA A 22 -58.93 -29.66 1.03
CA ALA A 22 -58.89 -28.28 0.50
C ALA A 22 -57.50 -27.64 0.74
N ASN A 23 -57.19 -26.56 -0.01
CA ASN A 23 -55.91 -25.85 -0.16
C ASN A 23 -55.31 -25.18 1.10
N ALA A 24 -53.99 -24.94 1.02
CA ALA A 24 -53.15 -23.88 1.64
C ALA A 24 -52.93 -23.84 3.17
N SER A 25 -51.67 -24.00 3.61
CA SER A 25 -50.94 -23.19 4.61
C SER A 25 -49.63 -23.86 5.10
N GLU A 26 -48.62 -23.03 5.34
CA GLU A 26 -47.24 -23.37 5.71
C GLU A 26 -47.05 -23.90 7.15
N PRO A 27 -45.91 -24.57 7.44
CA PRO A 27 -45.69 -25.29 8.70
C PRO A 27 -45.01 -24.46 9.80
N ALA A 28 -45.53 -24.55 11.02
CA ALA A 28 -44.89 -24.08 12.26
C ALA A 28 -43.70 -24.99 12.70
N PRO A 29 -42.68 -24.46 13.40
CA PRO A 29 -41.33 -25.06 13.44
C PRO A 29 -41.11 -26.07 14.58
N LYS A 30 -40.29 -27.10 14.30
CA LYS A 30 -39.79 -28.09 15.26
C LYS A 30 -38.74 -27.49 16.22
N ARG A 31 -38.88 -27.79 17.52
CA ARG A 31 -37.91 -27.48 18.60
C ARG A 31 -36.48 -27.93 18.25
N ARG A 32 -35.50 -27.01 18.38
CA ARG A 32 -34.08 -27.18 18.08
C ARG A 32 -33.35 -28.00 19.18
N ARG A 33 -32.52 -28.97 18.80
CA ARG A 33 -31.57 -29.65 19.72
C ARG A 33 -30.55 -28.63 20.27
N VAL A 34 -30.34 -28.64 21.58
CA VAL A 34 -29.27 -27.86 22.25
C VAL A 34 -27.92 -28.52 21.96
N ALA A 35 -26.95 -27.76 21.45
CA ALA A 35 -25.60 -28.23 21.17
C ALA A 35 -24.79 -28.44 22.46
N LEU A 36 -23.93 -29.46 22.50
CA LEU A 36 -22.98 -29.66 23.59
C LEU A 36 -21.98 -28.50 23.65
N ALA A 37 -21.74 -27.97 24.85
CA ALA A 37 -20.70 -26.98 25.11
C ALA A 37 -19.29 -27.53 24.78
N CYS A 38 -18.41 -26.67 24.25
CA CYS A 38 -17.02 -27.04 23.95
C CYS A 38 -16.21 -27.34 25.23
N SER A 39 -15.10 -28.05 25.07
CA SER A 39 -14.21 -28.46 26.15
C SER A 39 -13.69 -27.30 26.99
N ALA A 40 -13.41 -26.14 26.39
CA ALA A 40 -12.95 -24.94 27.09
C ALA A 40 -14.01 -24.36 28.05
N CYS A 41 -15.30 -24.32 27.64
CA CYS A 41 -16.38 -23.83 28.50
C CYS A 41 -16.74 -24.81 29.62
N ARG A 42 -16.56 -26.12 29.38
CA ARG A 42 -16.73 -27.15 30.42
C ARG A 42 -15.72 -27.04 31.55
N ILE A 43 -14.49 -26.63 31.24
CA ILE A 43 -13.41 -26.46 32.22
C ILE A 43 -13.64 -25.21 33.09
N ARG A 44 -14.29 -24.16 32.55
CA ARG A 44 -14.47 -22.86 33.25
C ARG A 44 -15.83 -22.63 33.94
N LYS A 45 -16.78 -23.56 33.85
CA LYS A 45 -18.14 -23.48 34.46
C LYS A 45 -18.90 -22.16 34.20
N SER A 46 -18.78 -21.53 33.02
CA SER A 46 -19.55 -20.33 32.65
C SER A 46 -20.71 -20.65 31.70
N ARG A 47 -21.83 -19.90 31.82
CA ARG A 47 -22.99 -19.94 30.90
C ARG A 47 -22.78 -19.00 29.72
N VAL A 48 -23.30 -19.36 28.55
CA VAL A 48 -23.23 -18.57 27.30
C VAL A 48 -24.50 -17.73 27.16
N GLU A 49 -24.36 -16.41 27.17
CA GLU A 49 -25.36 -15.48 26.63
C GLU A 49 -24.71 -14.67 25.50
N PHE A 50 -25.35 -14.76 24.32
CA PHE A 50 -25.17 -14.03 23.06
C PHE A 50 -23.76 -13.78 22.46
N ALA A 51 -23.66 -14.08 21.17
CA ALA A 51 -22.46 -14.01 20.34
C ALA A 51 -22.09 -12.56 19.97
N SER A 52 -21.42 -11.84 20.87
CA SER A 52 -20.62 -10.64 20.54
C SER A 52 -19.32 -10.55 21.35
N HIS A 53 -19.11 -11.47 22.30
CA HIS A 53 -18.04 -11.41 23.29
C HIS A 53 -16.64 -11.87 22.82
N ALA A 54 -16.48 -12.47 21.63
CA ALA A 54 -15.21 -13.08 21.23
C ALA A 54 -14.19 -12.08 20.60
N LEU A 55 -14.65 -10.95 20.06
CA LEU A 55 -13.78 -10.01 19.33
C LEU A 55 -13.05 -9.03 20.24
N LEU A 56 -13.69 -8.55 21.32
CA LEU A 56 -13.09 -7.57 22.23
C LEU A 56 -12.03 -8.19 23.15
N ASP A 57 -12.27 -9.40 23.66
CA ASP A 57 -11.34 -10.12 24.54
C ASP A 57 -10.05 -10.54 23.80
N SER A 58 -10.17 -10.95 22.54
CA SER A 58 -9.00 -11.29 21.73
C SER A 58 -8.21 -10.05 21.33
N TRP A 59 -8.88 -8.92 21.07
CA TRP A 59 -8.22 -7.68 20.66
C TRP A 59 -7.45 -7.04 21.82
N LEU A 60 -8.06 -6.93 23.00
CA LEU A 60 -7.40 -6.41 24.20
C LEU A 60 -6.22 -7.29 24.64
N MET A 61 -6.39 -8.61 24.66
CA MET A 61 -5.32 -9.52 25.11
C MET A 61 -4.13 -9.56 24.13
N ASN A 62 -4.39 -9.52 22.82
CA ASN A 62 -3.32 -9.42 21.82
C ASN A 62 -2.64 -8.05 21.84
N MET A 63 -3.38 -6.98 22.12
CA MET A 63 -2.83 -5.63 22.29
C MET A 63 -1.93 -5.55 23.51
N PHE A 64 -2.34 -6.11 24.66
CA PHE A 64 -1.49 -6.16 25.87
C PHE A 64 -0.22 -6.99 25.68
N ALA A 65 -0.31 -8.17 25.03
CA ALA A 65 0.85 -9.01 24.76
C ALA A 65 1.86 -8.34 23.79
N ALA A 66 1.35 -7.62 22.77
CA ALA A 66 2.18 -6.84 21.86
C ALA A 66 2.81 -5.62 22.55
N LEU A 67 2.09 -4.98 23.48
CA LEU A 67 2.58 -3.88 24.29
C LEU A 67 3.69 -4.34 25.24
N GLU A 68 3.52 -5.48 25.92
CA GLU A 68 4.51 -6.04 26.85
C GLU A 68 5.80 -6.45 26.11
N ALA A 69 5.68 -7.02 24.91
CA ALA A 69 6.83 -7.35 24.07
C ALA A 69 7.58 -6.09 23.59
N LYS A 70 6.86 -5.02 23.25
CA LYS A 70 7.47 -3.75 22.83
C LYS A 70 8.02 -2.91 23.99
N VAL A 71 7.43 -2.96 25.18
CA VAL A 71 7.99 -2.34 26.39
C VAL A 71 9.32 -2.98 26.74
N LYS A 72 9.42 -4.31 26.69
CA LYS A 72 10.72 -5.00 26.85
C LYS A 72 11.75 -4.59 25.81
N LEU A 73 11.34 -4.40 24.55
CA LEU A 73 12.22 -3.93 23.49
C LEU A 73 12.68 -2.47 23.73
N LEU A 74 11.77 -1.60 24.20
CA LEU A 74 12.06 -0.21 24.56
C LEU A 74 12.96 -0.10 25.80
N GLU A 75 12.73 -0.92 26.83
CA GLU A 75 13.61 -1.03 28.00
C GLU A 75 15.01 -1.43 27.56
N THR A 76 15.14 -2.42 26.67
CA THR A 76 16.43 -2.85 26.11
C THR A 76 17.11 -1.74 25.29
N ASN A 77 16.32 -0.98 24.52
CA ASN A 77 16.84 0.15 23.73
C ASN A 77 17.24 1.34 24.61
N ILE A 78 16.51 1.62 25.69
CA ILE A 78 16.85 2.66 26.68
C ILE A 78 18.10 2.27 27.45
N GLU A 79 18.26 1.00 27.82
CA GLU A 79 19.49 0.46 28.41
C GLU A 79 20.69 0.70 27.46
N GLN A 80 20.54 0.38 26.17
CA GLN A 80 21.59 0.62 25.16
C GLN A 80 21.86 2.11 24.92
N HIS A 81 20.84 2.97 24.96
CA HIS A 81 21.01 4.42 24.82
C HIS A 81 21.67 5.04 26.06
N ASN A 82 21.36 4.56 27.27
CA ASN A 82 22.02 4.98 28.51
C ASN A 82 23.50 4.55 28.55
N ILE A 83 23.83 3.38 27.98
CA ILE A 83 25.23 2.97 27.81
C ILE A 83 25.96 3.92 26.84
N ARG A 84 25.33 4.30 25.72
CA ARG A 84 25.90 5.29 24.77
C ARG A 84 25.99 6.69 25.39
N LEU A 85 25.00 7.10 26.20
CA LEU A 85 25.00 8.41 26.87
C LEU A 85 26.12 8.51 27.90
N ASN A 86 26.35 7.46 28.70
CA ASN A 86 27.48 7.40 29.63
C ASN A 86 28.84 7.41 28.91
N LEU A 87 28.93 6.81 27.71
CA LEU A 87 30.13 6.85 26.87
C LEU A 87 30.39 8.28 26.34
N VAL A 88 29.33 8.97 25.92
CA VAL A 88 29.38 10.34 25.40
C VAL A 88 29.64 11.36 26.53
N GLU A 89 29.05 11.19 27.72
CA GLU A 89 29.33 12.03 28.89
C GLU A 89 30.75 11.82 29.44
N GLY A 90 31.29 10.60 29.34
CA GLY A 90 32.71 10.32 29.61
C GLY A 90 33.64 11.05 28.65
N THR A 91 33.22 11.24 27.40
CA THR A 91 33.98 11.96 26.36
C THR A 91 33.82 13.48 26.52
N LEU A 92 32.64 13.97 26.89
CA LEU A 92 32.35 15.40 27.11
C LEU A 92 33.03 15.98 28.37
N LYS A 93 33.34 15.15 29.37
CA LYS A 93 34.19 15.59 30.52
C LYS A 93 35.65 15.85 30.14
N THR A 94 36.09 15.46 28.94
CA THR A 94 37.48 15.65 28.47
C THR A 94 37.67 16.82 27.51
N SER A 95 36.61 17.45 27.00
CA SER A 95 36.70 18.59 26.10
C SER A 95 35.76 19.72 26.54
N GLY A 96 36.27 20.63 27.36
CA GLY A 96 35.64 21.92 27.59
C GLY A 96 36.19 22.96 26.62
N SER A 97 35.30 23.63 25.85
CA SER A 97 35.21 25.10 25.78
C SER A 97 34.41 25.59 24.56
N SER A 98 33.60 26.62 24.83
CA SER A 98 33.02 27.63 23.94
C SER A 98 31.69 27.35 23.25
N ARG A 99 30.74 28.26 23.53
CA ARG A 99 29.33 28.29 23.15
C ARG A 99 29.07 29.68 22.54
N GLN A 100 28.53 29.78 21.33
CA GLN A 100 27.96 31.02 20.80
C GLN A 100 26.71 30.75 19.94
N ASP A 101 25.68 31.53 20.24
CA ASP A 101 24.36 31.62 19.60
C ASP A 101 24.42 32.37 18.26
N VAL A 102 23.65 31.95 17.23
CA VAL A 102 23.27 32.80 16.08
C VAL A 102 21.85 32.48 15.58
N THR A 103 21.05 33.53 15.44
CA THR A 103 19.67 33.64 14.93
C THR A 103 19.60 33.70 13.39
N LEU A 104 18.49 33.25 12.76
CA LEU A 104 18.25 33.31 11.29
C LEU A 104 16.89 33.98 10.93
N PRO A 105 16.74 34.58 9.73
CA PRO A 105 15.47 35.12 9.18
C PRO A 105 14.74 34.13 8.23
N LEU A 106 13.59 34.54 7.67
CA LEU A 106 12.74 33.77 6.75
C LEU A 106 12.23 34.64 5.58
N HIS A 107 12.26 34.17 4.32
CA HIS A 107 11.53 34.83 3.22
C HIS A 107 11.29 33.95 1.95
N HIS A 108 10.14 33.24 1.91
CA HIS A 108 9.53 32.59 0.73
C HIS A 108 10.35 31.53 -0.05
N GLN A 109 9.69 30.90 -1.04
CA GLN A 109 10.21 29.96 -2.06
C GLN A 109 9.35 30.09 -3.34
N PRO A 110 9.89 29.75 -4.53
CA PRO A 110 9.11 29.61 -5.76
C PRO A 110 8.46 28.22 -5.91
N GLY A 111 7.53 28.08 -6.86
CA GLY A 111 6.80 26.85 -7.18
C GLY A 111 7.36 26.09 -8.40
N ASN A 112 7.21 24.76 -8.38
CA ASN A 112 7.49 23.84 -9.49
C ASN A 112 6.20 23.10 -9.90
N VAL A 113 5.98 22.95 -11.21
CA VAL A 113 4.78 22.29 -11.80
C VAL A 113 5.03 20.78 -11.98
N VAL A 114 4.00 19.93 -11.88
CA VAL A 114 4.11 18.47 -12.05
C VAL A 114 4.18 18.06 -13.54
N VAL A 115 4.75 16.89 -13.86
CA VAL A 115 4.54 16.17 -15.14
C VAL A 115 3.67 14.94 -14.82
N ASN A 116 2.53 14.83 -15.48
CA ASN A 116 1.47 13.86 -15.17
C ASN A 116 1.56 12.62 -16.07
N ILE A 117 1.35 11.42 -15.53
CA ILE A 117 1.40 10.12 -16.26
C ILE A 117 0.26 9.21 -15.77
N ASP A 118 -1.01 9.59 -15.95
CA ASP A 118 -2.11 8.62 -15.85
C ASP A 118 -3.17 8.91 -16.93
N GLU A 119 -3.07 8.12 -18.01
CA GLU A 119 -3.46 8.45 -19.39
C GLU A 119 -4.45 7.40 -19.97
N ILE A 120 -5.36 6.87 -19.14
CA ILE A 120 -6.17 5.67 -19.45
C ILE A 120 -7.63 5.76 -18.93
N PRO A 121 -8.66 5.61 -19.79
CA PRO A 121 -10.05 5.43 -19.38
C PRO A 121 -10.42 3.95 -19.21
N GLU A 122 -10.98 3.57 -18.05
CA GLU A 122 -11.58 2.25 -17.82
C GLU A 122 -12.99 2.18 -18.40
N ASN A 123 -13.14 1.56 -19.57
CA ASN A 123 -14.43 1.04 -20.01
C ASN A 123 -14.27 -0.46 -20.27
N GLY A 124 -14.67 -1.28 -19.30
CA GLY A 124 -14.90 -2.71 -19.47
C GLY A 124 -14.27 -3.60 -18.39
N ALA A 125 -15.12 -4.03 -17.45
CA ALA A 125 -14.95 -5.18 -16.55
C ALA A 125 -13.83 -5.13 -15.50
N GLY A 126 -14.23 -5.01 -14.23
CA GLY A 126 -13.34 -5.09 -13.09
C GLY A 126 -12.57 -6.42 -13.02
N GLN A 127 -11.27 -6.36 -13.27
CA GLN A 127 -10.21 -7.30 -12.88
C GLN A 127 -8.88 -6.84 -13.54
N SER A 128 -8.18 -5.84 -13.00
CA SER A 128 -6.82 -5.52 -13.49
C SER A 128 -6.02 -4.60 -12.55
N MET A 129 -5.47 -5.16 -11.47
CA MET A 129 -4.42 -4.46 -10.70
C MET A 129 -3.18 -5.32 -10.67
N THR A 130 -2.06 -4.77 -11.17
CA THR A 130 -1.10 -5.61 -11.86
C THR A 130 0.31 -5.50 -11.30
N ASP A 131 0.79 -6.66 -10.87
CA ASP A 131 2.05 -6.95 -10.24
C ASP A 131 2.73 -8.07 -11.04
N GLY A 132 3.98 -7.85 -11.46
CA GLY A 132 4.85 -8.81 -12.15
C GLY A 132 6.31 -8.42 -11.90
N MET A 133 7.25 -9.36 -12.02
CA MET A 133 8.66 -9.19 -11.60
C MET A 133 9.33 -7.88 -12.09
N ALA A 134 8.93 -7.34 -13.24
CA ALA A 134 9.56 -6.19 -13.92
C ALA A 134 9.32 -4.83 -13.26
N VAL A 135 8.07 -4.52 -12.89
CA VAL A 135 7.63 -3.25 -12.33
C VAL A 135 6.47 -3.48 -11.39
N SER A 136 6.57 -2.95 -10.17
CA SER A 136 5.46 -2.87 -9.23
C SER A 136 4.68 -1.59 -9.52
N PHE A 137 3.69 -1.65 -10.40
CA PHE A 137 2.63 -0.62 -10.47
C PHE A 137 1.56 -0.97 -9.43
N VAL A 138 1.99 -1.04 -8.16
CA VAL A 138 1.13 -1.39 -7.03
C VAL A 138 0.47 -0.12 -6.53
N ASP A 139 -0.84 -0.24 -6.30
CA ASP A 139 -1.59 0.66 -5.46
C ASP A 139 -1.32 0.28 -3.99
N GLU A 140 -0.86 1.24 -3.17
CA GLU A 140 -0.14 1.16 -1.87
C GLU A 140 -0.76 0.30 -0.73
N GLN A 141 -1.06 -0.97 -0.96
CA GLN A 141 -1.74 -1.85 0.00
C GLN A 141 -0.83 -2.98 0.52
N ASP A 142 0.09 -3.48 -0.30
CA ASP A 142 1.04 -4.52 0.08
C ASP A 142 2.36 -3.91 0.62
N CYS A 143 2.72 -4.24 1.85
CA CYS A 143 4.04 -3.89 2.42
C CYS A 143 5.17 -4.65 1.70
N GLY A 144 5.67 -4.11 0.59
CA GLY A 144 6.82 -4.66 -0.12
C GLY A 144 8.09 -3.88 0.15
N PHE A 145 8.99 -4.37 1.01
CA PHE A 145 10.36 -3.82 1.00
C PHE A 145 11.01 -4.11 -0.36
N PHE A 146 11.47 -3.04 -1.01
CA PHE A 146 12.26 -3.07 -2.24
C PHE A 146 13.61 -2.44 -2.00
N GLY A 147 14.64 -3.28 -1.87
CA GLY A 147 15.99 -2.85 -1.53
C GLY A 147 16.89 -2.56 -2.73
N PRO A 148 18.18 -2.30 -2.46
CA PRO A 148 19.15 -1.69 -3.39
C PRO A 148 19.29 -2.37 -4.76
N SER A 149 19.23 -3.70 -4.82
CA SER A 149 19.39 -4.43 -6.09
C SER A 149 18.16 -4.39 -7.02
N SER A 150 17.00 -3.90 -6.55
CA SER A 150 15.75 -3.92 -7.31
C SER A 150 15.69 -2.88 -8.45
N ASN A 151 14.92 -3.15 -9.50
CA ASN A 151 14.67 -2.16 -10.56
C ASN A 151 13.93 -0.92 -10.03
N ILE A 152 13.13 -1.07 -8.98
CA ILE A 152 12.42 0.04 -8.32
C ILE A 152 13.42 0.99 -7.66
N ALA A 153 14.46 0.48 -7.01
CA ALA A 153 15.52 1.31 -6.45
C ALA A 153 16.22 2.12 -7.56
N LEU A 154 16.61 1.48 -8.68
CA LEU A 154 17.22 2.16 -9.82
C LEU A 154 16.30 3.25 -10.40
N MET A 155 15.02 2.94 -10.61
CA MET A 155 14.02 3.89 -11.09
C MET A 155 13.92 5.12 -10.18
N ARG A 156 13.90 4.94 -8.85
CA ARG A 156 13.86 6.05 -7.88
C ARG A 156 15.09 6.95 -7.99
N HIS A 157 16.28 6.39 -8.18
CA HIS A 157 17.50 7.20 -8.37
C HIS A 157 17.43 8.03 -9.66
N ILE A 158 16.95 7.45 -10.75
CA ILE A 158 16.78 8.12 -12.03
C ILE A 158 15.77 9.28 -11.90
N LEU A 159 14.60 9.04 -11.32
CA LEU A 159 13.56 10.06 -11.18
C LEU A 159 14.02 11.24 -10.30
N ARG A 160 14.80 10.99 -9.24
CA ARG A 160 15.41 12.06 -8.43
C ARG A 160 16.41 12.91 -9.22
N ALA A 161 17.20 12.28 -10.09
CA ALA A 161 18.13 13.00 -10.96
C ALA A 161 17.39 13.87 -11.99
N VAL A 162 16.25 13.42 -12.52
CA VAL A 162 15.37 14.21 -13.40
C VAL A 162 14.86 15.46 -12.67
N ASP A 163 14.31 15.29 -11.46
CA ASP A 163 13.74 16.39 -10.67
C ASP A 163 14.79 17.47 -10.35
N THR A 164 15.99 17.04 -9.95
CA THR A 164 17.09 17.95 -9.61
C THR A 164 17.57 18.78 -10.82
N LYS A 165 17.68 18.18 -12.01
CA LYS A 165 18.03 18.90 -13.24
C LYS A 165 16.96 19.92 -13.64
N ARG A 166 15.68 19.62 -13.38
CA ARG A 166 14.59 20.56 -13.62
C ARG A 166 14.70 21.81 -12.75
N THR A 167 15.07 21.66 -11.47
CA THR A 167 15.31 22.80 -10.57
C THR A 167 16.54 23.64 -10.90
N GLN A 168 17.60 23.06 -11.48
CA GLN A 168 18.81 23.82 -11.86
C GLN A 168 18.59 24.81 -13.01
N HIS A 169 17.55 24.61 -13.84
CA HIS A 169 17.15 25.56 -14.89
C HIS A 169 16.29 26.73 -14.37
N VAL A 170 15.88 26.72 -13.08
CA VAL A 170 14.99 27.73 -12.47
C VAL A 170 15.76 28.64 -11.50
N ASN A 171 16.76 29.35 -12.03
CA ASN A 171 17.65 30.26 -11.28
C ASN A 171 18.42 29.57 -10.12
N GLN A 172 19.06 30.35 -9.24
CA GLN A 172 19.92 29.84 -8.17
C GLN A 172 19.74 30.65 -6.87
N THR A 173 18.99 30.11 -5.91
CA THR A 173 18.99 30.58 -4.52
C THR A 173 19.34 29.43 -3.58
N SER A 174 20.50 29.59 -2.96
CA SER A 174 21.20 28.72 -2.02
C SER A 174 20.33 28.19 -0.87
N LEU A 175 20.32 26.87 -0.69
CA LEU A 175 19.80 26.17 0.49
C LEU A 175 20.91 25.35 1.17
N THR A 176 20.85 25.33 2.50
CA THR A 176 21.83 24.78 3.45
C THR A 176 22.00 23.25 3.42
N PRO A 177 23.20 22.73 3.71
CA PRO A 177 23.53 21.30 3.65
C PRO A 177 23.14 20.58 4.95
N ALA A 178 21.87 20.18 5.08
CA ALA A 178 21.41 19.32 6.19
C ALA A 178 20.71 18.02 5.72
N SER A 179 20.62 17.78 4.40
CA SER A 179 19.93 16.61 3.82
C SER A 179 20.90 15.48 3.41
N GLU A 180 22.21 15.69 3.48
CA GLU A 180 23.21 14.74 2.93
C GLU A 180 23.37 13.40 3.71
N TYR A 181 22.60 13.15 4.77
CA TYR A 181 22.74 11.94 5.60
C TYR A 181 21.57 10.95 5.54
N SER A 182 20.51 11.18 4.76
CA SER A 182 19.43 10.18 4.59
C SER A 182 19.70 9.18 3.45
N ALA A 183 20.98 8.89 3.18
CA ALA A 183 21.44 8.00 2.12
C ALA A 183 21.47 6.52 2.54
N TYR A 184 20.45 6.03 3.25
CA TYR A 184 20.25 4.60 3.45
C TYR A 184 19.17 4.05 2.51
N GLU A 185 19.68 3.13 1.71
CA GLU A 185 19.15 2.50 0.52
C GLU A 185 18.23 1.35 0.94
N GLY A 186 16.95 1.67 1.17
CA GLY A 186 15.97 0.70 1.64
C GLY A 186 14.62 1.35 1.91
N GLY A 187 13.83 1.55 0.86
CA GLY A 187 12.47 2.04 1.02
C GLY A 187 11.59 0.95 1.63
N LEU A 188 11.22 1.10 2.90
CA LEU A 188 10.05 0.42 3.47
C LEU A 188 8.81 0.92 2.72
N VAL A 189 8.25 0.08 1.85
CA VAL A 189 6.81 0.15 1.60
C VAL A 189 6.21 -0.56 2.81
N SER A 190 5.70 0.22 3.77
CA SER A 190 4.93 -0.36 4.86
C SER A 190 3.81 0.56 5.30
N ASN A 191 2.59 0.01 5.23
CA ASN A 191 1.56 0.21 6.23
C ASN A 191 1.19 -1.15 6.83
N LEU A 192 1.51 -1.33 8.11
CA LEU A 192 1.08 -2.48 8.90
C LEU A 192 -0.46 -2.53 8.95
N ASN A 193 -1.07 -3.59 8.42
CA ASN A 193 -2.10 -4.35 9.12
C ASN A 193 -2.44 -5.71 8.47
N ALA A 194 -2.53 -6.69 9.37
CA ALA A 194 -3.31 -7.94 9.37
C ALA A 194 -3.32 -8.86 8.13
N PHE A 195 -2.91 -10.10 8.40
CA PHE A 195 -3.06 -11.30 7.56
C PHE A 195 -4.39 -11.34 6.79
N PRO A 196 -4.38 -11.77 5.51
CA PRO A 196 -5.59 -11.87 4.72
C PRO A 196 -6.57 -12.83 5.40
N ALA A 197 -7.76 -12.31 5.75
CA ALA A 197 -8.92 -13.17 5.88
C ALA A 197 -9.11 -13.82 4.51
N ALA A 198 -9.15 -15.16 4.49
CA ALA A 198 -9.49 -15.91 3.29
C ALA A 198 -10.70 -15.26 2.62
N SER A 199 -10.55 -14.86 1.36
CA SER A 199 -11.66 -14.42 0.53
C SER A 199 -12.72 -15.51 0.57
N THR A 200 -13.85 -15.23 1.22
CA THR A 200 -15.07 -16.03 1.11
C THR A 200 -15.73 -15.78 -0.22
N ASP A 201 -15.01 -16.01 -1.32
CA ASP A 201 -15.63 -16.36 -2.59
C ASP A 201 -15.43 -17.85 -2.82
N THR A 202 -16.11 -18.68 -2.02
CA THR A 202 -16.14 -20.13 -2.25
C THR A 202 -17.09 -20.46 -3.41
N GLN A 203 -16.75 -19.99 -4.60
CA GLN A 203 -17.12 -20.65 -5.84
C GLN A 203 -16.31 -21.95 -5.89
N LYS A 204 -16.96 -23.07 -5.54
CA LYS A 204 -16.26 -24.30 -5.15
C LYS A 204 -15.63 -25.01 -6.34
N VAL A 205 -14.38 -24.69 -6.60
CA VAL A 205 -13.55 -25.36 -7.59
C VAL A 205 -13.45 -26.83 -7.18
N GLY A 206 -13.96 -27.76 -8.00
CA GLY A 206 -13.83 -29.18 -7.69
C GLY A 206 -12.36 -29.60 -7.70
N ALA A 207 -11.70 -29.62 -6.53
CA ALA A 207 -10.27 -29.90 -6.39
C ALA A 207 -9.82 -31.28 -6.92
N ASN A 208 -10.77 -32.22 -7.04
CA ASN A 208 -10.52 -33.56 -7.59
C ASN A 208 -10.88 -33.67 -9.08
N LEU A 209 -11.32 -32.58 -9.73
CA LEU A 209 -11.57 -32.57 -11.17
C LEU A 209 -10.23 -32.54 -11.90
N LEU A 210 -10.01 -33.50 -12.78
CA LEU A 210 -8.86 -33.57 -13.67
C LEU A 210 -9.31 -33.27 -15.11
N PRO A 211 -8.49 -32.59 -15.91
CA PRO A 211 -8.74 -32.45 -17.35
C PRO A 211 -8.79 -33.80 -18.05
N PRO A 212 -9.26 -33.83 -19.32
CA PRO A 212 -9.07 -34.98 -20.18
C PRO A 212 -7.60 -35.41 -20.22
N ASP A 213 -7.35 -36.71 -20.25
CA ASP A 213 -6.01 -37.30 -20.21
C ASP A 213 -5.09 -36.77 -21.33
N GLU A 214 -5.64 -36.54 -22.52
CA GLU A 214 -4.92 -35.94 -23.66
C GLU A 214 -4.39 -34.53 -23.33
N VAL A 215 -5.20 -33.72 -22.64
CA VAL A 215 -4.81 -32.37 -22.20
C VAL A 215 -3.71 -32.46 -21.14
N MET A 216 -3.87 -33.36 -20.17
CA MET A 216 -2.84 -33.56 -19.13
C MET A 216 -1.51 -34.01 -19.72
N GLN A 217 -1.50 -35.01 -20.61
CA GLN A 217 -0.27 -35.47 -21.26
C GLN A 217 0.42 -34.35 -22.05
N ARG A 218 -0.33 -33.56 -22.81
CA ARG A 218 0.20 -32.43 -23.58
C ARG A 218 0.85 -31.39 -22.66
N LEU A 219 0.17 -30.99 -21.58
CA LEU A 219 0.68 -29.99 -20.64
C LEU A 219 1.86 -30.51 -19.80
N ILE A 220 1.86 -31.79 -19.43
CA ILE A 220 3.00 -32.42 -18.74
C ILE A 220 4.24 -32.39 -19.63
N ARG A 221 4.11 -32.76 -20.92
CA ARG A 221 5.22 -32.67 -21.88
C ARG A 221 5.69 -31.22 -22.04
N ALA A 222 4.76 -30.28 -22.27
CA ALA A 222 5.08 -28.86 -22.39
C ALA A 222 5.83 -28.32 -21.15
N TYR A 223 5.49 -28.77 -19.94
CA TYR A 223 6.24 -28.42 -18.73
C TYR A 223 7.67 -28.95 -18.78
N PHE A 224 7.88 -30.25 -19.04
CA PHE A 224 9.21 -30.86 -19.02
C PHE A 224 10.09 -30.39 -20.20
N ASP A 225 9.50 -30.03 -21.34
CA ASP A 225 10.18 -29.46 -22.50
C ASP A 225 10.52 -27.96 -22.35
N ASN A 226 10.02 -27.30 -21.29
CA ASN A 226 10.20 -25.88 -21.05
C ASN A 226 10.68 -25.57 -19.62
N THR A 227 9.75 -25.34 -18.69
CA THR A 227 10.08 -24.93 -17.31
C THR A 227 10.83 -26.00 -16.53
N GLY A 228 10.39 -27.26 -16.62
CA GLY A 228 11.03 -28.40 -15.97
C GLY A 228 12.44 -28.65 -16.50
N LEU A 229 12.71 -28.24 -17.74
CA LEU A 229 14.03 -28.31 -18.34
C LEU A 229 15.01 -27.29 -17.73
N LEU A 230 14.55 -26.05 -17.57
CA LEU A 230 15.32 -24.96 -16.97
C LEU A 230 15.51 -25.16 -15.46
N PHE A 231 14.51 -25.75 -14.80
CA PHE A 231 14.49 -26.00 -13.37
C PHE A 231 14.21 -27.48 -13.06
N PRO A 232 15.20 -28.37 -13.27
CA PRO A 232 15.01 -29.82 -13.18
C PRO A 232 15.04 -30.33 -11.73
N TYR A 233 14.25 -29.72 -10.85
CA TYR A 233 14.05 -30.19 -9.48
C TYR A 233 12.97 -31.27 -9.37
N ILE A 234 12.15 -31.46 -10.40
CA ILE A 234 11.22 -32.59 -10.53
C ILE A 234 11.82 -33.60 -11.50
N HIS A 235 11.94 -34.85 -11.08
CA HIS A 235 12.44 -35.91 -11.95
C HIS A 235 11.35 -36.41 -12.89
N GLU A 236 11.52 -36.16 -14.19
CA GLU A 236 10.53 -36.45 -15.22
C GLU A 236 10.09 -37.91 -15.22
N GLN A 237 11.04 -38.85 -15.29
CA GLN A 237 10.71 -40.26 -15.39
C GLN A 237 9.90 -40.76 -14.17
N GLU A 238 10.30 -40.38 -12.95
CA GLU A 238 9.58 -40.81 -11.73
C GLU A 238 8.18 -40.18 -11.64
N PHE A 239 8.04 -38.95 -12.15
CA PHE A 239 6.75 -38.28 -12.26
C PHE A 239 5.85 -38.99 -13.28
N LEU A 240 6.36 -39.28 -14.48
CA LEU A 240 5.63 -39.98 -15.54
C LEU A 240 5.26 -41.40 -15.14
N ASP A 241 6.16 -42.17 -14.52
CA ASP A 241 5.86 -43.51 -14.00
C ASP A 241 4.73 -43.47 -12.96
N THR A 242 4.66 -42.41 -12.17
CA THR A 242 3.58 -42.21 -11.19
C THR A 242 2.28 -41.81 -11.87
N TYR A 243 2.34 -40.90 -12.86
CA TYR A 243 1.21 -40.51 -13.70
C TYR A 243 0.60 -41.72 -14.40
N GLU A 244 1.41 -42.54 -15.06
CA GLU A 244 0.99 -43.72 -15.80
C GLU A 244 0.30 -44.76 -14.92
N ARG A 245 0.86 -45.02 -13.73
CA ARG A 245 0.23 -45.91 -12.75
C ARG A 245 -1.19 -45.43 -12.37
N PHE A 246 -1.38 -44.12 -12.16
CA PHE A 246 -2.69 -43.59 -11.84
C PHE A 246 -3.63 -43.53 -13.05
N ARG A 247 -3.10 -43.20 -14.23
CA ARG A 247 -3.83 -43.21 -15.50
C ARG A 247 -4.45 -44.57 -15.79
N VAL A 248 -3.64 -45.64 -15.72
CA VAL A 248 -4.12 -47.02 -15.95
C VAL A 248 -5.18 -47.43 -14.92
N SER A 249 -5.07 -46.94 -13.67
CA SER A 249 -6.10 -47.17 -12.63
C SER A 249 -7.37 -46.31 -12.78
N GLY A 250 -7.43 -45.45 -13.81
CA GLY A 250 -8.52 -44.49 -14.02
C GLY A 250 -8.65 -43.46 -12.89
N PHE A 251 -7.55 -43.14 -12.20
CA PHE A 251 -7.52 -42.29 -11.00
C PHE A 251 -8.47 -42.78 -9.88
N ARG A 252 -8.85 -44.07 -9.86
CA ARG A 252 -9.79 -44.65 -8.88
C ARG A 252 -9.12 -45.09 -7.56
N GLY A 253 -7.81 -44.90 -7.43
CA GLY A 253 -7.01 -45.24 -6.24
C GLY A 253 -6.84 -44.07 -5.26
N ASN A 254 -6.31 -44.36 -4.06
CA ASN A 254 -5.99 -43.33 -3.06
C ASN A 254 -4.74 -42.54 -3.46
N VAL A 255 -4.89 -41.60 -4.41
CA VAL A 255 -3.80 -40.75 -4.88
C VAL A 255 -3.38 -39.78 -3.77
N ARG A 256 -2.06 -39.67 -3.54
CA ARG A 256 -1.53 -38.75 -2.53
C ARG A 256 -1.85 -37.32 -2.94
N ARG A 257 -2.47 -36.56 -2.02
CA ARG A 257 -2.90 -35.16 -2.27
C ARG A 257 -1.75 -34.25 -2.70
N THR A 258 -0.56 -34.45 -2.15
CA THR A 258 0.65 -33.68 -2.50
C THR A 258 1.07 -33.90 -3.95
N TRP A 259 0.97 -35.13 -4.44
CA TRP A 259 1.27 -35.45 -5.84
C TRP A 259 0.22 -34.86 -6.79
N LEU A 260 -1.08 -34.94 -6.44
CA LEU A 260 -2.14 -34.28 -7.23
C LEU A 260 -1.99 -32.75 -7.23
N GLY A 261 -1.57 -32.16 -6.11
CA GLY A 261 -1.25 -30.74 -6.03
C GLY A 261 -0.07 -30.39 -6.94
N LEU A 262 0.98 -31.20 -6.94
CA LEU A 262 2.12 -31.02 -7.84
C LEU A 262 1.74 -31.16 -9.31
N LEU A 263 0.89 -32.14 -9.66
CA LEU A 263 0.34 -32.29 -11.00
C LEU A 263 -0.43 -31.04 -11.41
N ASN A 264 -1.36 -30.55 -10.60
CA ASN A 264 -2.10 -29.32 -10.90
C ASN A 264 -1.16 -28.11 -11.06
N MET A 265 -0.09 -28.00 -10.26
CA MET A 265 0.90 -26.94 -10.46
C MET A 265 1.70 -27.08 -11.75
N ILE A 266 2.02 -28.31 -12.18
CA ILE A 266 2.65 -28.58 -13.49
C ILE A 266 1.72 -28.11 -14.62
N LEU A 267 0.43 -28.44 -14.53
CA LEU A 267 -0.58 -28.00 -15.51
C LEU A 267 -0.71 -26.47 -15.50
N ALA A 268 -0.82 -25.84 -14.34
CA ALA A 268 -0.90 -24.39 -14.19
C ALA A 268 0.30 -23.68 -14.82
N MET A 269 1.51 -24.17 -14.52
CA MET A 269 2.75 -23.61 -15.05
C MET A 269 2.84 -23.78 -16.56
N ALA A 270 2.59 -24.99 -17.08
CA ALA A 270 2.59 -25.25 -18.52
C ALA A 270 1.62 -24.32 -19.24
N THR A 271 0.37 -24.24 -18.79
CA THR A 271 -0.64 -23.34 -19.35
C THR A 271 -0.17 -21.88 -19.34
N CYS A 272 0.39 -21.39 -18.22
CA CYS A 272 0.87 -20.01 -18.10
C CYS A 272 2.08 -19.69 -18.99
N THR A 273 2.96 -20.66 -19.23
CA THR A 273 4.13 -20.47 -20.11
C THR A 273 3.81 -20.71 -21.59
N SER A 274 2.76 -21.47 -21.88
CA SER A 274 2.29 -21.81 -23.23
C SER A 274 1.23 -20.84 -23.78
N CYS A 275 0.91 -19.74 -23.07
CA CYS A 275 -0.06 -18.70 -23.49
C CYS A 275 0.18 -18.05 -24.86
N TRP A 276 1.28 -18.39 -25.53
CA TRP A 276 1.74 -17.80 -26.79
C TRP A 276 1.82 -18.83 -27.92
N GLU A 277 1.60 -20.10 -27.57
CA GLU A 277 1.74 -21.29 -28.41
C GLU A 277 0.36 -21.72 -28.98
N ASP A 278 -0.67 -20.88 -28.77
CA ASP A 278 -2.04 -20.98 -29.29
C ASP A 278 -2.70 -19.56 -29.32
N SER A 279 -4.02 -19.48 -29.52
CA SER A 279 -4.88 -18.32 -29.73
C SER A 279 -5.69 -17.94 -28.47
N GLY A 280 -5.65 -16.65 -28.07
CA GLY A 280 -6.47 -16.08 -26.98
C GLY A 280 -5.76 -15.99 -25.61
N SER A 281 -5.15 -14.84 -25.32
CA SER A 281 -4.32 -14.64 -24.12
C SER A 281 -5.09 -14.54 -22.79
N GLU A 282 -6.37 -14.17 -22.79
CA GLU A 282 -7.17 -14.04 -21.56
C GLU A 282 -7.70 -15.40 -21.05
N THR A 283 -8.19 -16.25 -21.96
CA THR A 283 -8.70 -17.60 -21.61
C THR A 283 -7.61 -18.47 -20.98
N THR A 284 -6.36 -18.29 -21.38
CA THR A 284 -5.24 -19.12 -20.91
C THR A 284 -4.81 -18.78 -19.48
N PHE A 285 -4.90 -17.51 -19.05
CA PHE A 285 -4.56 -17.13 -17.67
C PHE A 285 -5.63 -17.64 -16.67
N GLU A 286 -6.91 -17.50 -17.02
CA GLU A 286 -8.03 -18.03 -16.24
C GLU A 286 -7.95 -19.56 -16.08
N GLU A 287 -7.63 -20.26 -17.17
CA GLU A 287 -7.40 -21.71 -17.15
C GLU A 287 -6.23 -22.10 -16.23
N SER A 288 -5.13 -21.36 -16.28
CA SER A 288 -3.98 -21.60 -15.40
C SER A 288 -4.34 -21.38 -13.91
N ASP A 289 -5.17 -20.37 -13.61
CA ASP A 289 -5.60 -20.06 -12.24
C ASP A 289 -6.56 -21.13 -11.70
N VAL A 290 -7.37 -21.77 -12.54
CA VAL A 290 -8.18 -22.93 -12.13
C VAL A 290 -7.30 -24.07 -11.61
N TYR A 291 -6.22 -24.42 -12.32
CA TYR A 291 -5.29 -25.45 -11.86
C TYR A 291 -4.57 -25.03 -10.58
N TYR A 292 -4.12 -23.78 -10.49
CA TYR A 292 -3.52 -23.22 -9.28
C TYR A 292 -4.46 -23.33 -8.06
N ARG A 293 -5.73 -22.91 -8.20
CA ARG A 293 -6.73 -23.01 -7.11
C ARG A 293 -6.99 -24.46 -6.68
N ARG A 294 -7.07 -25.40 -7.62
CA ARG A 294 -7.17 -26.85 -7.30
C ARG A 294 -5.96 -27.33 -6.49
N ALA A 295 -4.76 -26.96 -6.94
CA ALA A 295 -3.51 -27.25 -6.25
C ALA A 295 -3.50 -26.72 -4.81
N GLN A 296 -3.93 -25.46 -4.62
CA GLN A 296 -4.05 -24.85 -3.29
C GLN A 296 -5.03 -25.59 -2.39
N GLU A 297 -6.23 -25.94 -2.87
CA GLU A 297 -7.23 -26.68 -2.07
C GLU A 297 -6.72 -28.07 -1.66
N LEU A 298 -6.00 -28.76 -2.55
CA LEU A 298 -5.42 -30.07 -2.28
C LEU A 298 -4.31 -30.01 -1.22
N CYS A 299 -3.47 -28.97 -1.26
CA CYS A 299 -2.25 -28.86 -0.47
C CYS A 299 -2.31 -27.86 0.69
N HIS A 300 -3.41 -27.11 0.88
CA HIS A 300 -3.53 -26.05 1.89
C HIS A 300 -3.02 -26.46 3.27
N THR A 301 -3.43 -27.64 3.75
CA THR A 301 -2.98 -28.14 5.07
C THR A 301 -1.51 -28.58 5.05
N GLN A 302 -1.04 -29.14 3.93
CA GLN A 302 0.32 -29.69 3.80
C GLN A 302 1.37 -28.61 3.57
N MET A 303 0.99 -27.45 3.05
CA MET A 303 1.86 -26.27 2.99
C MET A 303 2.34 -25.83 4.37
N PHE A 304 1.53 -26.01 5.41
CA PHE A 304 1.87 -25.61 6.79
C PHE A 304 2.31 -26.76 7.69
N ARG A 305 2.02 -28.02 7.32
CA ARG A 305 2.33 -29.22 8.13
C ARG A 305 3.39 -30.14 7.52
N GLY A 306 3.58 -30.09 6.22
CA GLY A 306 4.23 -31.14 5.43
C GLY A 306 5.74 -30.97 5.31
N THR A 307 6.47 -31.93 5.85
CA THR A 307 7.93 -32.05 5.73
C THR A 307 8.28 -33.17 4.74
N THR A 308 8.02 -32.95 3.44
CA THR A 308 8.29 -33.94 2.38
C THR A 308 8.97 -33.30 1.17
N LEU A 309 9.73 -34.09 0.39
CA LEU A 309 10.39 -33.62 -0.83
C LEU A 309 9.37 -33.05 -1.84
N GLU A 310 8.25 -33.74 -2.04
CA GLU A 310 7.20 -33.30 -2.96
C GLU A 310 6.53 -32.00 -2.49
N THR A 311 6.38 -31.80 -1.18
CA THR A 311 5.88 -30.52 -0.65
C THR A 311 6.85 -29.38 -0.96
N VAL A 312 8.16 -29.61 -0.88
CA VAL A 312 9.16 -28.62 -1.28
C VAL A 312 9.08 -28.32 -2.78
N GLN A 313 9.02 -29.36 -3.62
CA GLN A 313 8.89 -29.21 -5.08
C GLN A 313 7.59 -28.49 -5.47
N TYR A 314 6.48 -28.79 -4.79
CA TYR A 314 5.21 -28.10 -4.93
C TYR A 314 5.35 -26.61 -4.59
N LEU A 315 5.89 -26.28 -3.42
CA LEU A 315 6.06 -24.89 -2.99
C LEU A 315 6.99 -24.12 -3.94
N LEU A 316 8.08 -24.74 -4.41
CA LEU A 316 8.98 -24.15 -5.40
C LEU A 316 8.26 -23.85 -6.72
N LEU A 317 7.50 -24.79 -7.26
CA LEU A 317 6.77 -24.60 -8.50
C LEU A 317 5.65 -23.56 -8.34
N THR A 318 4.98 -23.53 -7.19
CA THR A 318 4.02 -22.47 -6.83
C THR A 318 4.68 -21.10 -6.78
N SER A 319 5.83 -20.96 -6.11
CA SER A 319 6.60 -19.71 -6.14
C SER A 319 6.98 -19.31 -7.56
N GLN A 320 7.39 -20.27 -8.40
CA GLN A 320 7.73 -19.96 -9.78
C GLN A 320 6.54 -19.44 -10.58
N TYR A 321 5.37 -20.07 -10.43
CA TYR A 321 4.14 -19.69 -11.11
C TYR A 321 3.71 -18.27 -10.71
N LEU A 322 3.75 -17.95 -9.42
CA LEU A 322 3.29 -16.65 -8.91
C LEU A 322 4.08 -15.46 -9.48
N GLN A 323 5.35 -15.64 -9.86
CA GLN A 323 6.16 -14.58 -10.51
C GLN A 323 5.56 -14.04 -11.81
N GLY A 324 4.81 -14.87 -12.54
CA GLY A 324 4.18 -14.52 -13.81
C GLY A 324 2.71 -14.11 -13.69
N THR A 325 2.22 -13.87 -12.46
CA THR A 325 0.80 -13.60 -12.17
C THR A 325 0.63 -12.31 -11.39
N HIS A 326 -0.60 -11.80 -11.31
CA HIS A 326 -1.01 -10.67 -10.46
C HIS A 326 -0.79 -10.86 -8.93
N LYS A 327 -0.17 -11.97 -8.51
CA LYS A 327 0.04 -12.38 -7.11
C LYS A 327 1.54 -12.50 -6.80
N SER A 328 2.39 -11.77 -7.53
CA SER A 328 3.84 -11.86 -7.48
C SER A 328 4.42 -11.48 -6.10
N VAL A 329 3.78 -10.57 -5.35
CA VAL A 329 4.11 -10.24 -3.95
C VAL A 329 4.09 -11.47 -3.04
N HIS A 330 3.15 -12.40 -3.26
CA HIS A 330 3.06 -13.64 -2.47
C HIS A 330 4.20 -14.63 -2.75
N THR A 331 4.91 -14.47 -3.87
CA THR A 331 6.03 -15.34 -4.28
C THR A 331 7.08 -15.46 -3.18
N TRP A 332 7.49 -14.34 -2.58
CA TRP A 332 8.52 -14.31 -1.55
C TRP A 332 8.12 -15.11 -0.31
N THR A 333 6.86 -14.99 0.11
CA THR A 333 6.32 -15.73 1.26
C THR A 333 6.33 -17.23 0.99
N ILE A 334 5.74 -17.67 -0.13
CA ILE A 334 5.70 -19.09 -0.50
C ILE A 334 7.12 -19.65 -0.67
N HIS A 335 8.05 -18.87 -1.21
CA HIS A 335 9.44 -19.28 -1.34
C HIS A 335 10.12 -19.44 0.03
N GLY A 336 9.86 -18.53 0.97
CA GLY A 336 10.32 -18.67 2.35
C GLY A 336 9.81 -19.95 3.03
N LEU A 337 8.56 -20.35 2.75
CA LEU A 337 8.04 -21.66 3.18
C LEU A 337 8.81 -22.82 2.52
N ALA A 338 9.09 -22.75 1.20
CA ALA A 338 9.84 -23.76 0.48
C ALA A 338 11.25 -23.97 1.06
N VAL A 339 11.97 -22.87 1.34
CA VAL A 339 13.31 -22.89 1.94
C VAL A 339 13.28 -23.52 3.34
N LYS A 340 12.35 -23.12 4.20
CA LYS A 340 12.20 -23.71 5.54
C LYS A 340 11.86 -25.20 5.47
N ALA A 341 10.96 -25.59 4.58
CA ALA A 341 10.61 -26.99 4.36
C ALA A 341 11.83 -27.80 3.86
N ALA A 342 12.60 -27.26 2.90
CA ALA A 342 13.82 -27.87 2.38
C ALA A 342 14.88 -28.08 3.47
N MET A 343 15.07 -27.08 4.33
CA MET A 343 15.97 -27.20 5.48
C MET A 343 15.47 -28.24 6.49
N SER A 344 14.17 -28.28 6.77
CA SER A 344 13.57 -29.22 7.75
C SER A 344 13.77 -30.68 7.37
N ILE A 345 13.80 -31.01 6.07
CA ILE A 345 14.03 -32.38 5.58
C ILE A 345 15.50 -32.66 5.23
N GLY A 346 16.39 -31.72 5.54
CA GLY A 346 17.84 -31.87 5.40
C GLY A 346 18.36 -31.81 3.96
N LEU A 347 17.70 -31.10 3.03
CA LEU A 347 18.17 -31.05 1.63
C LEU A 347 19.57 -30.42 1.46
N HIS A 348 19.99 -29.57 2.40
CA HIS A 348 21.30 -28.93 2.44
C HIS A 348 22.41 -29.83 3.02
N SER A 349 22.06 -30.94 3.67
CA SER A 349 23.02 -31.77 4.42
C SER A 349 23.56 -32.94 3.60
N ARG A 350 24.88 -32.99 3.44
CA ARG A 350 25.59 -34.09 2.79
C ARG A 350 25.38 -35.42 3.53
N ASP A 351 25.36 -35.38 4.86
CA ASP A 351 25.19 -36.55 5.72
C ASP A 351 23.77 -37.14 5.59
N ILE A 352 22.75 -36.29 5.50
CA ILE A 352 21.39 -36.74 5.24
C ILE A 352 21.28 -37.29 3.82
N ALA A 353 21.85 -36.62 2.82
CA ALA A 353 21.86 -37.10 1.44
C ALA A 353 22.45 -38.51 1.34
N SER A 354 23.55 -38.80 2.04
CA SER A 354 24.22 -40.13 2.00
C SER A 354 23.32 -41.33 2.34
N LYS A 355 22.17 -41.10 3.01
CA LYS A 355 21.19 -42.13 3.40
C LYS A 355 20.23 -42.54 2.26
N PHE A 356 20.28 -41.86 1.12
CA PHE A 356 19.38 -42.09 0.00
C PHE A 356 20.10 -42.75 -1.19
N THR A 357 19.35 -43.30 -2.14
CA THR A 357 19.95 -43.86 -3.38
C THR A 357 20.61 -42.75 -4.21
N PRO A 358 21.58 -43.05 -5.10
CA PRO A 358 22.25 -42.03 -5.92
C PRO A 358 21.29 -41.15 -6.71
N LEU A 359 20.22 -41.73 -7.26
CA LEU A 359 19.16 -40.98 -7.94
C LEU A 359 18.44 -40.02 -6.98
N GLN A 360 17.98 -40.51 -5.83
CA GLN A 360 17.29 -39.70 -4.82
C GLN A 360 18.18 -38.59 -4.26
N GLN A 361 19.47 -38.85 -4.08
CA GLN A 361 20.47 -37.85 -3.69
C GLN A 361 20.50 -36.70 -4.69
N GLU A 362 20.55 -37.03 -5.97
CA GLU A 362 20.64 -36.04 -7.03
C GLU A 362 19.34 -35.24 -7.19
N ILE A 363 18.17 -35.87 -7.07
CA ILE A 363 16.86 -35.17 -7.07
C ILE A 363 16.76 -34.19 -5.89
N ARG A 364 17.15 -34.64 -4.69
CA ARG A 364 17.17 -33.80 -3.47
C ARG A 364 18.12 -32.62 -3.62
N LYS A 365 19.31 -32.88 -4.18
CA LYS A 365 20.30 -31.84 -4.46
C LYS A 365 19.78 -30.84 -5.49
N ARG A 366 19.20 -31.28 -6.61
CA ARG A 366 18.58 -30.41 -7.62
C ARG A 366 17.45 -29.57 -7.05
N THR A 367 16.66 -30.14 -6.13
CA THR A 367 15.62 -29.40 -5.39
C THR A 367 16.24 -28.33 -4.48
N TRP A 368 17.33 -28.63 -3.76
CA TRP A 368 18.07 -27.64 -2.97
C TRP A 368 18.63 -26.50 -3.83
N PHE A 369 19.27 -26.83 -4.95
CA PHE A 369 19.76 -25.83 -5.89
C PHE A 369 18.63 -25.07 -6.60
N GLY A 370 17.46 -25.68 -6.75
CA GLY A 370 16.22 -24.99 -7.16
C GLY A 370 15.79 -23.92 -6.15
N CYS A 371 15.83 -24.23 -4.85
CA CYS A 371 15.63 -23.23 -3.80
C CYS A 371 16.67 -22.10 -3.91
N ILE A 372 17.96 -22.42 -4.03
CA ILE A 372 19.03 -21.41 -4.12
C ILE A 372 18.80 -20.50 -5.33
N LEU A 373 18.58 -21.07 -6.52
CA LEU A 373 18.42 -20.30 -7.74
C LEU A 373 17.25 -19.32 -7.62
N LEU A 374 16.10 -19.80 -7.15
CA LEU A 374 14.92 -18.97 -6.99
C LEU A 374 15.15 -17.90 -5.91
N ASP A 375 15.84 -18.24 -4.83
CA ASP A 375 16.22 -17.30 -3.76
C ASP A 375 17.06 -16.14 -4.29
N ARG A 376 18.08 -16.42 -5.11
CA ARG A 376 18.93 -15.39 -5.74
C ARG A 376 18.14 -14.52 -6.72
N SER A 377 17.32 -15.15 -7.55
CA SER A 377 16.48 -14.43 -8.52
C SER A 377 15.47 -13.49 -7.84
N LEU A 378 14.79 -13.95 -6.79
CA LEU A 378 13.83 -13.14 -6.05
C LEU A 378 14.53 -12.04 -5.23
N SER A 379 15.70 -12.34 -4.66
CA SER A 379 16.50 -11.35 -3.92
C SER A 379 16.97 -10.22 -4.83
N LEU A 380 17.41 -10.55 -6.05
CA LEU A 380 17.72 -9.59 -7.09
C LEU A 380 16.51 -8.69 -7.39
N THR A 381 15.39 -9.30 -7.77
CA THR A 381 14.20 -8.57 -8.25
C THR A 381 13.56 -7.72 -7.17
N PHE A 382 13.34 -8.27 -5.98
CA PHE A 382 12.71 -7.56 -4.87
C PHE A 382 13.70 -6.74 -4.06
N GLY A 383 15.01 -6.87 -4.27
CA GLY A 383 16.00 -6.23 -3.41
C GLY A 383 15.87 -6.68 -1.95
N ARG A 384 15.58 -7.95 -1.71
CA ARG A 384 15.47 -8.51 -0.35
C ARG A 384 16.72 -9.34 -0.02
N PRO A 385 17.06 -9.51 1.27
CA PRO A 385 18.15 -10.41 1.65
C PRO A 385 17.82 -11.86 1.26
N CYS A 386 18.82 -12.57 0.74
CA CYS A 386 18.70 -14.00 0.45
C CYS A 386 18.30 -14.79 1.70
N ALA A 387 17.30 -15.67 1.58
CA ALA A 387 16.89 -16.53 2.69
C ALA A 387 17.89 -17.68 2.94
N ILE A 388 18.71 -18.02 1.93
CA ILE A 388 19.78 -19.02 2.04
C ILE A 388 21.13 -18.29 2.02
N PRO A 389 21.83 -18.17 3.15
CA PRO A 389 23.19 -17.60 3.20
C PRO A 389 24.18 -18.39 2.33
N GLU A 390 25.22 -17.71 1.81
CA GLU A 390 26.24 -18.35 0.96
C GLU A 390 26.97 -19.47 1.72
N GLU A 391 27.20 -19.28 3.01
CA GLU A 391 27.86 -20.27 3.88
C GLU A 391 27.07 -21.58 4.04
N TYR A 392 25.78 -21.62 3.67
CA TYR A 392 24.96 -22.83 3.70
C TYR A 392 25.05 -23.65 2.41
N ILE A 393 25.67 -23.10 1.37
CA ILE A 393 25.82 -23.74 0.07
C ILE A 393 27.11 -24.56 0.07
N ARG A 394 27.05 -25.74 0.71
CA ARG A 394 28.20 -26.65 0.91
C ARG A 394 28.13 -27.93 0.08
N LEU A 395 27.04 -28.13 -0.65
CA LEU A 395 26.91 -29.26 -1.57
C LEU A 395 27.62 -28.95 -2.88
N ASP A 396 28.27 -29.96 -3.45
CA ASP A 396 28.82 -29.86 -4.79
C ASP A 396 27.66 -29.66 -5.79
N LEU A 397 27.94 -29.02 -6.92
CA LEU A 397 26.94 -28.74 -7.94
C LEU A 397 26.21 -30.02 -8.42
N PRO A 398 24.95 -29.92 -8.87
CA PRO A 398 24.23 -31.03 -9.46
C PRO A 398 25.02 -31.70 -10.58
N LYS A 399 24.99 -33.03 -10.61
CA LYS A 399 25.65 -33.85 -11.63
C LYS A 399 24.64 -34.28 -12.69
N THR A 400 25.12 -34.63 -13.87
CA THR A 400 24.26 -35.24 -14.90
C THR A 400 23.63 -36.53 -14.36
N LEU A 401 22.30 -36.63 -14.42
CA LEU A 401 21.60 -37.87 -14.11
C LEU A 401 21.82 -38.88 -15.24
N PRO A 402 22.19 -40.14 -14.95
CA PRO A 402 22.25 -41.18 -15.98
C PRO A 402 20.82 -41.57 -16.38
N VAL A 403 20.32 -41.03 -17.50
CA VAL A 403 19.04 -41.45 -18.09
C VAL A 403 19.32 -42.50 -19.19
N PRO A 404 18.61 -43.65 -19.25
CA PRO A 404 18.90 -44.72 -20.21
C PRO A 404 18.43 -44.50 -21.66
N VAL A 405 17.76 -43.40 -22.03
CA VAL A 405 17.22 -43.20 -23.39
C VAL A 405 17.33 -41.71 -23.77
N SER A 406 17.90 -41.42 -24.96
CA SER A 406 18.41 -40.11 -25.43
C SER A 406 17.42 -38.93 -25.50
N PRO A 407 17.93 -37.66 -25.55
CA PRO A 407 19.34 -37.24 -25.58
C PRO A 407 19.78 -36.76 -24.18
N PRO A 408 20.59 -37.53 -23.41
CA PRO A 408 20.53 -37.42 -21.94
C PRO A 408 21.51 -36.40 -21.35
N ASN A 409 22.57 -36.03 -22.08
CA ASN A 409 23.73 -35.35 -21.51
C ASN A 409 23.66 -33.81 -21.64
N GLU A 410 23.39 -33.31 -22.84
CA GLU A 410 23.50 -31.87 -23.15
C GLU A 410 22.50 -31.02 -22.37
N VAL A 411 21.23 -31.46 -22.32
CA VAL A 411 20.14 -30.84 -21.55
C VAL A 411 20.47 -30.66 -20.06
N HIS A 412 21.07 -31.69 -19.44
CA HIS A 412 21.48 -31.63 -18.04
C HIS A 412 22.66 -30.69 -17.80
N LYS A 413 23.62 -30.63 -18.75
CA LYS A 413 24.71 -29.63 -18.70
C LYS A 413 24.16 -28.21 -18.78
N MET A 414 23.10 -27.97 -19.56
CA MET A 414 22.45 -26.64 -19.64
C MET A 414 21.90 -26.22 -18.27
N SER A 415 21.28 -27.14 -17.52
CA SER A 415 20.78 -26.83 -16.16
C SER A 415 21.91 -26.50 -15.16
N THR A 416 23.09 -27.10 -15.29
CA THR A 416 24.23 -26.78 -14.40
C THR A 416 24.83 -25.40 -14.65
N ALA A 417 24.80 -24.92 -15.90
CA ALA A 417 25.24 -23.57 -16.23
C ALA A 417 24.38 -22.51 -15.53
N PHE A 418 23.07 -22.75 -15.37
CA PHE A 418 22.15 -21.87 -14.64
C PHE A 418 22.49 -21.75 -13.17
N TYR A 419 22.89 -22.84 -12.51
CA TYR A 419 23.26 -22.81 -11.10
C TYR A 419 24.52 -21.97 -10.88
N ASN A 420 25.55 -22.12 -11.72
CA ASN A 420 26.80 -21.37 -11.57
C ASN A 420 26.60 -19.85 -11.71
N ALA A 421 25.89 -19.39 -12.75
CA ALA A 421 25.60 -17.98 -12.92
C ALA A 421 24.80 -17.40 -11.73
N SER A 422 23.87 -18.17 -11.19
CA SER A 422 23.05 -17.75 -10.03
C SER A 422 23.87 -17.66 -8.74
N MET A 423 24.89 -18.51 -8.57
CA MET A 423 25.82 -18.41 -7.44
C MET A 423 26.64 -17.12 -7.49
N ILE A 424 27.18 -16.76 -8.67
CA ILE A 424 27.90 -15.50 -8.86
C ILE A 424 26.99 -14.30 -8.56
N MET A 425 25.75 -14.32 -9.05
CA MET A 425 24.73 -13.31 -8.73
C MET A 425 24.53 -13.14 -7.21
N GLY A 426 24.44 -14.24 -6.46
CA GLY A 426 24.31 -14.19 -5.00
C GLY A 426 25.50 -13.52 -4.30
N ARG A 427 26.72 -13.83 -4.73
CA ARG A 427 27.94 -13.18 -4.19
C ARG A 427 28.02 -11.70 -4.54
N ILE A 428 27.58 -11.31 -5.74
CA ILE A 428 27.45 -9.90 -6.14
C ILE A 428 26.48 -9.17 -5.20
N ILE A 429 25.29 -9.74 -4.92
CA ILE A 429 24.33 -9.15 -3.97
C ILE A 429 24.95 -9.03 -2.57
N GLY A 430 25.64 -10.06 -2.09
CA GLY A 430 26.28 -10.03 -0.78
C GLY A 430 27.36 -8.96 -0.66
N SER A 431 28.22 -8.83 -1.67
CA SER A 431 29.42 -7.98 -1.62
C SER A 431 29.20 -6.54 -2.10
N LEU A 432 28.33 -6.30 -3.08
CA LEU A 432 28.14 -4.96 -3.68
C LEU A 432 26.87 -4.27 -3.19
N TYR A 433 25.92 -5.02 -2.64
CA TYR A 433 24.62 -4.51 -2.18
C TYR A 433 24.40 -4.69 -0.68
N GLY A 434 25.43 -5.05 0.08
CA GLY A 434 25.35 -5.27 1.53
C GLY A 434 24.24 -6.24 1.93
N ASN A 435 24.12 -7.34 1.18
CA ASN A 435 23.05 -8.34 1.33
C ASN A 435 21.63 -7.76 1.20
N ASN A 436 21.46 -6.61 0.54
CA ASN A 436 20.20 -5.84 0.51
C ASN A 436 19.67 -5.44 1.90
N LEU A 437 20.53 -5.32 2.92
CA LEU A 437 20.12 -4.97 4.29
C LEU A 437 19.90 -3.47 4.47
N GLY A 438 20.48 -2.63 3.61
CA GLY A 438 20.33 -1.17 3.70
C GLY A 438 20.91 -0.58 4.99
N CYS A 439 21.91 -1.23 5.61
CA CYS A 439 22.49 -0.85 6.90
C CYS A 439 24.03 -0.73 6.88
N GLU A 440 24.68 -0.98 5.74
CA GLU A 440 26.16 -0.97 5.64
C GLU A 440 26.68 0.41 5.23
N ASP A 441 27.81 0.83 5.81
CA ASP A 441 28.52 2.04 5.37
C ASP A 441 28.97 1.88 3.91
N GLN A 442 28.85 2.96 3.12
CA GLN A 442 29.25 2.91 1.71
C GLN A 442 30.73 2.55 1.59
N SER A 443 31.01 1.41 0.94
CA SER A 443 32.37 1.02 0.58
C SER A 443 32.99 2.09 -0.34
N SER A 444 34.28 2.39 -0.13
CA SER A 444 35.02 3.33 -1.00
C SER A 444 34.92 2.93 -2.47
N ASP A 445 34.89 3.90 -3.39
CA ASP A 445 34.83 3.67 -4.84
C ASP A 445 35.88 2.66 -5.32
N THR A 446 37.10 2.77 -4.81
CA THR A 446 38.19 1.84 -5.13
C THR A 446 37.89 0.40 -4.70
N ALA A 447 37.28 0.20 -3.54
CA ALA A 447 36.91 -1.14 -3.06
C ALA A 447 35.77 -1.72 -3.91
N THR A 448 34.75 -0.92 -4.20
CA THR A 448 33.61 -1.33 -5.05
C THR A 448 34.08 -1.72 -6.46
N MET A 449 34.92 -0.91 -7.10
CA MET A 449 35.47 -1.21 -8.42
C MET A 449 36.36 -2.47 -8.41
N THR A 450 37.14 -2.68 -7.34
CA THR A 450 37.98 -3.87 -7.21
C THR A 450 37.11 -5.13 -7.17
N SER A 451 36.05 -5.13 -6.36
CA SER A 451 35.06 -6.22 -6.33
C SER A 451 34.36 -6.40 -7.68
N MET A 452 34.05 -5.30 -8.38
CA MET A 452 33.44 -5.38 -9.72
C MET A 452 34.36 -6.04 -10.75
N ILE A 453 35.64 -5.70 -10.76
CA ILE A 453 36.64 -6.33 -11.64
C ILE A 453 36.76 -7.82 -11.32
N GLN A 454 36.82 -8.18 -10.03
CA GLN A 454 36.88 -9.58 -9.60
C GLN A 454 35.66 -10.37 -10.08
N PHE A 455 34.45 -9.90 -9.82
CA PHE A 455 33.24 -10.59 -10.27
C PHE A 455 33.09 -10.56 -11.80
N GLY A 456 33.57 -9.50 -12.48
CA GLY A 456 33.64 -9.44 -13.94
C GLY A 456 34.54 -10.53 -14.52
N GLN A 457 35.67 -10.81 -13.87
CA GLN A 457 36.53 -11.94 -14.22
C GLN A 457 35.83 -13.28 -13.96
N GLU A 458 35.19 -13.47 -12.80
CA GLU A 458 34.44 -14.70 -12.50
C GLU A 458 33.33 -14.97 -13.52
N LEU A 459 32.60 -13.93 -13.96
CA LEU A 459 31.59 -14.05 -15.02
C LEU A 459 32.21 -14.41 -16.38
N SER A 460 33.36 -13.83 -16.71
CA SER A 460 34.09 -14.13 -17.95
C SER A 460 34.63 -15.56 -17.94
N ASP A 461 35.19 -16.01 -16.81
CA ASP A 461 35.66 -17.38 -16.62
C ASP A 461 34.50 -18.38 -16.72
N TRP A 462 33.35 -18.05 -16.13
CA TRP A 462 32.13 -18.83 -16.28
C TRP A 462 31.70 -18.91 -17.75
N GLN A 463 31.64 -17.79 -18.48
CA GLN A 463 31.31 -17.75 -19.90
C GLN A 463 32.27 -18.64 -20.71
N ASN A 464 33.58 -18.56 -20.45
CA ASN A 464 34.61 -19.36 -21.12
C ASN A 464 34.54 -20.84 -20.77
N SER A 465 33.99 -21.18 -19.60
CA SER A 465 33.77 -22.57 -19.17
C SER A 465 32.57 -23.23 -19.86
N LEU A 466 31.72 -22.45 -20.54
CA LEU A 466 30.57 -22.98 -21.25
C LEU A 466 31.02 -23.83 -22.45
N PRO A 467 30.45 -25.03 -22.64
CA PRO A 467 30.63 -25.81 -23.86
C PRO A 467 30.28 -25.00 -25.12
N GLN A 468 30.94 -25.27 -26.25
CA GLN A 468 30.75 -24.52 -27.51
C GLN A 468 29.28 -24.48 -27.97
N ASN A 469 28.52 -25.54 -27.72
CA ASN A 469 27.10 -25.65 -28.04
C ASN A 469 26.16 -24.91 -27.05
N LEU A 470 26.69 -24.37 -25.96
CA LEU A 470 26.01 -23.49 -24.99
C LEU A 470 26.57 -22.06 -25.00
N GLY A 471 27.45 -21.73 -25.94
CA GLY A 471 28.05 -20.41 -26.04
C GLY A 471 26.99 -19.31 -26.14
N LEU A 472 27.22 -18.21 -25.43
CA LEU A 472 26.31 -17.06 -25.46
C LEU A 472 26.18 -16.50 -26.89
N ARG A 473 25.03 -15.90 -27.20
CA ARG A 473 24.79 -15.26 -28.50
C ARG A 473 25.12 -13.76 -28.43
N SER A 474 25.33 -13.19 -29.61
CA SER A 474 25.26 -11.77 -29.90
C SER A 474 24.36 -11.59 -31.12
N VAL A 475 23.88 -10.38 -31.38
CA VAL A 475 23.02 -10.07 -32.54
C VAL A 475 23.65 -10.58 -33.84
N ASP A 476 24.95 -10.32 -34.04
CA ASP A 476 25.70 -10.74 -35.24
C ASP A 476 25.77 -12.25 -35.43
N ASN A 477 25.65 -13.00 -34.34
CA ASN A 477 25.78 -14.45 -34.32
C ASN A 477 24.43 -15.14 -34.12
N MET A 478 23.29 -14.45 -34.19
CA MET A 478 21.95 -15.07 -34.10
C MET A 478 21.61 -15.82 -35.39
N PRO A 479 20.78 -16.88 -35.35
CA PRO A 479 20.26 -17.52 -36.56
C PRO A 479 19.40 -16.54 -37.38
N ASP A 480 19.47 -16.63 -38.71
CA ASP A 480 18.66 -15.81 -39.63
C ASP A 480 17.15 -15.92 -39.34
N ASN A 481 16.38 -14.95 -39.87
CA ASN A 481 14.94 -14.78 -39.63
C ASN A 481 14.03 -15.93 -40.11
N THR A 482 14.57 -17.04 -40.60
CA THR A 482 13.81 -18.24 -41.00
C THR A 482 14.14 -19.42 -40.09
N ASP A 483 13.11 -20.09 -39.56
CA ASP A 483 13.27 -21.27 -38.69
C ASP A 483 13.97 -22.45 -39.39
N GLU A 484 14.05 -22.43 -40.73
CA GLU A 484 14.73 -23.42 -41.56
C GLU A 484 16.23 -23.60 -41.23
N ASN A 485 16.86 -22.61 -40.60
CA ASN A 485 18.28 -22.66 -40.18
C ASN A 485 18.51 -23.10 -38.72
N ILE A 486 17.46 -23.28 -37.90
CA ILE A 486 17.61 -23.68 -36.49
C ILE A 486 17.58 -25.21 -36.37
N GLN A 487 18.76 -25.83 -36.38
CA GLN A 487 18.89 -27.30 -36.26
C GLN A 487 18.35 -27.88 -34.93
N ASP A 488 18.37 -27.10 -33.84
CA ASP A 488 17.92 -27.53 -32.51
C ASP A 488 17.26 -26.34 -31.77
N PRO A 489 15.93 -26.16 -31.90
CA PRO A 489 15.19 -25.03 -31.33
C PRO A 489 15.27 -24.95 -29.80
N LEU A 490 15.29 -26.12 -29.15
CA LEU A 490 15.41 -26.22 -27.70
C LEU A 490 16.77 -25.71 -27.23
N ARG A 491 17.83 -26.10 -27.92
CA ARG A 491 19.17 -25.61 -27.61
C ARG A 491 19.28 -24.11 -27.78
N GLU A 492 18.72 -23.59 -28.87
CA GLU A 492 18.79 -22.18 -29.19
C GLU A 492 18.07 -21.32 -28.14
N LYS A 493 16.87 -21.75 -27.73
CA LYS A 493 16.13 -21.18 -26.60
C LYS A 493 16.99 -21.08 -25.34
N PHE A 494 17.71 -22.14 -24.98
CA PHE A 494 18.60 -22.12 -23.81
C PHE A 494 19.76 -21.14 -23.95
N ARG A 495 20.40 -21.08 -25.12
CA ARG A 495 21.50 -20.13 -25.37
C ARG A 495 21.02 -18.69 -25.22
N ILE A 496 19.82 -18.39 -25.70
CA ILE A 496 19.19 -17.08 -25.54
C ILE A 496 18.91 -16.78 -24.06
N ILE A 497 18.26 -17.70 -23.34
CA ILE A 497 17.95 -17.49 -21.91
C ILE A 497 19.23 -17.33 -21.08
N LEU A 498 20.28 -18.11 -21.35
CA LEU A 498 21.59 -17.98 -20.71
C LEU A 498 22.23 -16.62 -21.02
N THR A 499 22.15 -16.17 -22.27
CA THR A 499 22.68 -14.88 -22.71
C THR A 499 21.98 -13.73 -21.99
N LEU A 500 20.64 -13.71 -21.96
CA LEU A 500 19.87 -12.68 -21.27
C LEU A 500 20.13 -12.68 -19.76
N ARG A 501 20.26 -13.85 -19.13
CA ARG A 501 20.64 -13.96 -17.71
C ARG A 501 22.05 -13.43 -17.45
N TYR A 502 23.02 -13.79 -18.28
CA TYR A 502 24.39 -13.30 -18.17
C TYR A 502 24.44 -11.77 -18.26
N LEU A 503 23.81 -11.19 -19.28
CA LEU A 503 23.75 -9.74 -19.45
C LEU A 503 23.02 -9.06 -18.28
N ASN A 504 21.95 -9.67 -17.75
CA ASN A 504 21.27 -9.13 -16.57
C ASN A 504 22.14 -9.17 -15.30
N VAL A 505 22.98 -10.19 -15.11
CA VAL A 505 23.97 -10.21 -14.02
C VAL A 505 25.05 -9.16 -14.24
N GLN A 506 25.45 -8.89 -15.48
CA GLN A 506 26.35 -7.77 -15.79
C GLN A 506 25.70 -6.41 -15.51
N LEU A 507 24.41 -6.20 -15.85
CA LEU A 507 23.70 -4.99 -15.44
C LEU A 507 23.73 -4.82 -13.92
N LEU A 508 23.44 -5.88 -13.17
CA LEU A 508 23.52 -5.86 -11.71
C LEU A 508 24.93 -5.51 -11.22
N LEU A 509 25.98 -6.09 -11.82
CA LEU A 509 27.37 -5.87 -11.43
C LEU A 509 27.79 -4.40 -11.57
N HIS A 510 27.37 -3.73 -12.65
CA HIS A 510 27.81 -2.38 -12.99
C HIS A 510 26.94 -1.27 -12.38
N ARG A 511 25.72 -1.59 -11.96
CA ARG A 511 24.74 -0.63 -11.42
C ARG A 511 25.23 0.18 -10.19
N PRO A 512 26.05 -0.32 -9.23
CA PRO A 512 26.45 0.47 -8.07
C PRO A 512 27.25 1.73 -8.44
N ILE A 513 28.23 1.62 -9.34
CA ILE A 513 29.01 2.77 -9.81
C ILE A 513 28.13 3.72 -10.63
N PHE A 514 27.23 3.19 -11.44
CA PHE A 514 26.28 3.99 -12.19
C PHE A 514 25.35 4.82 -11.29
N ILE A 515 24.85 4.24 -10.18
CA ILE A 515 24.06 4.97 -9.19
C ILE A 515 24.90 6.08 -8.52
N ARG A 516 26.19 5.83 -8.25
CA ARG A 516 27.09 6.87 -7.73
C ARG A 516 27.32 7.98 -8.76
N SER A 517 27.52 7.65 -10.03
CA SER A 517 27.62 8.61 -11.14
C SER A 517 26.35 9.46 -11.24
N LEU A 518 25.15 8.87 -11.18
CA LEU A 518 23.89 9.62 -11.06
C LEU A 518 23.86 10.52 -9.83
N GLY A 519 24.37 10.05 -8.68
CA GLY A 519 24.48 10.81 -7.44
C GLY A 519 25.41 12.02 -7.54
N THR A 520 26.46 11.99 -8.38
CA THR A 520 27.34 13.15 -8.59
C THR A 520 26.61 14.33 -9.24
N LEU A 521 25.56 14.08 -10.03
CA LEU A 521 24.70 15.14 -10.58
C LEU A 521 23.90 15.89 -9.49
N LEU A 522 23.75 15.29 -8.29
CA LEU A 522 22.90 15.79 -7.21
C LEU A 522 23.60 16.72 -6.21
N ARG A 523 24.89 17.05 -6.37
CA ARG A 523 25.66 17.82 -5.37
C ARG A 523 26.24 19.13 -5.91
N GLU A 524 26.50 20.08 -5.01
CA GLU A 524 27.32 21.25 -5.34
C GLU A 524 28.75 20.81 -5.72
N ALA A 525 29.31 21.39 -6.78
CA ALA A 525 30.73 21.32 -7.08
C ALA A 525 31.54 22.13 -6.04
N LYS A 526 31.65 21.62 -4.81
CA LYS A 526 32.46 22.21 -3.73
C LYS A 526 33.54 21.23 -3.28
N THR A 527 34.49 20.97 -4.16
CA THR A 527 35.96 20.87 -3.91
C THR A 527 36.64 19.98 -4.96
N PRO A 528 37.65 20.49 -5.69
CA PRO A 528 38.43 19.66 -6.60
C PRO A 528 39.44 18.82 -5.82
N TYR A 529 39.14 17.53 -5.65
CA TYR A 529 40.11 16.56 -5.13
C TYR A 529 41.24 16.33 -6.16
N ARG A 530 42.49 16.24 -5.67
CA ARG A 530 43.71 16.19 -6.50
C ARG A 530 43.94 14.87 -7.26
N HIS A 531 43.01 13.91 -7.17
CA HIS A 531 43.03 12.64 -7.92
C HIS A 531 41.73 12.40 -8.72
N ALA A 532 40.77 13.35 -8.69
CA ALA A 532 39.43 13.17 -9.27
C ALA A 532 39.44 12.75 -10.75
N GLY A 533 40.43 13.18 -11.54
CA GLY A 533 40.51 12.84 -12.96
C GLY A 533 40.63 11.34 -13.27
N SER A 534 41.38 10.57 -12.46
CA SER A 534 41.56 9.13 -12.68
C SER A 534 40.36 8.30 -12.19
N ILE A 535 39.67 8.76 -11.15
CA ILE A 535 38.48 8.07 -10.63
C ILE A 535 37.29 8.34 -11.56
N ASN A 536 37.13 9.59 -12.03
CA ASN A 536 36.08 9.95 -12.98
C ASN A 536 36.23 9.22 -14.32
N SER A 537 37.46 9.01 -14.82
CA SER A 537 37.68 8.21 -16.04
C SER A 537 37.35 6.73 -15.85
N MET A 538 37.61 6.17 -14.66
CA MET A 538 37.18 4.82 -14.31
C MET A 538 35.65 4.70 -14.21
N HIS A 539 34.96 5.67 -13.60
CA HIS A 539 33.49 5.72 -13.56
C HIS A 539 32.90 5.70 -14.98
N ALA A 540 33.40 6.57 -15.86
CA ALA A 540 32.94 6.65 -17.25
C ALA A 540 33.12 5.33 -18.01
N ASN A 541 34.20 4.58 -17.76
CA ASN A 541 34.40 3.26 -18.34
C ASN A 541 33.37 2.24 -17.83
N PHE A 542 33.09 2.21 -16.53
CA PHE A 542 32.08 1.30 -15.96
C PHE A 542 30.66 1.65 -16.43
N ASP A 543 30.34 2.95 -16.53
CA ASP A 543 29.06 3.44 -17.04
C ASP A 543 28.88 3.10 -18.52
N ARG A 544 29.94 3.22 -19.34
CA ARG A 544 29.92 2.79 -20.74
C ARG A 544 29.61 1.30 -20.88
N VAL A 545 30.22 0.46 -20.04
CA VAL A 545 29.94 -0.99 -20.05
C VAL A 545 28.49 -1.26 -19.63
N PHE A 546 27.98 -0.57 -18.60
CA PHE A 546 26.58 -0.68 -18.17
C PHE A 546 25.60 -0.39 -19.30
N VAL A 547 25.84 0.68 -20.07
CA VAL A 547 25.03 1.05 -21.24
C VAL A 547 25.15 0.02 -22.36
N GLN A 548 26.36 -0.40 -22.71
CA GLN A 548 26.58 -1.40 -23.76
C GLN A 548 25.84 -2.72 -23.45
N VAL A 549 25.83 -3.13 -22.18
CA VAL A 549 25.09 -4.32 -21.74
C VAL A 549 23.57 -4.11 -21.89
N ALA A 550 23.05 -2.92 -21.56
CA ALA A 550 21.64 -2.58 -21.76
C ALA A 550 21.25 -2.59 -23.25
N GLU A 551 22.07 -2.01 -24.12
CA GLU A 551 21.88 -2.02 -25.58
C GLU A 551 21.84 -3.45 -26.12
N ASN A 552 22.78 -4.31 -25.70
CA ASN A 552 22.83 -5.72 -26.10
C ASN A 552 21.56 -6.49 -25.68
N ILE A 553 21.03 -6.22 -24.48
CA ILE A 553 19.77 -6.82 -24.02
C ILE A 553 18.62 -6.40 -24.94
N ILE A 554 18.49 -5.10 -25.22
CA ILE A 554 17.42 -4.56 -26.06
C ILE A 554 17.53 -5.11 -27.48
N ASP A 555 18.73 -5.12 -28.07
CA ASP A 555 18.92 -5.60 -29.44
C ASP A 555 18.62 -7.09 -29.56
N ILE A 556 19.06 -7.94 -28.61
CA ILE A 556 18.73 -9.36 -28.64
C ILE A 556 17.22 -9.58 -28.52
N ILE A 557 16.56 -8.93 -27.55
CA ILE A 557 15.11 -9.08 -27.33
C ILE A 557 14.34 -8.57 -28.56
N TYR A 558 14.73 -7.43 -29.11
CA TYR A 558 14.14 -6.85 -30.30
C TYR A 558 14.28 -7.80 -31.50
N THR A 559 15.51 -8.22 -31.83
CA THR A 559 15.78 -9.12 -32.95
C THR A 559 14.97 -10.42 -32.86
N ILE A 560 14.76 -10.98 -31.66
CA ILE A 560 13.94 -12.18 -31.49
C ILE A 560 12.46 -11.89 -31.68
N LEU A 561 11.92 -10.84 -31.05
CA LEU A 561 10.48 -10.57 -31.03
C LEU A 561 9.94 -9.93 -32.31
N THR A 562 10.80 -9.33 -33.12
CA THR A 562 10.44 -8.78 -34.44
C THR A 562 10.62 -9.76 -35.59
N ARG A 563 11.00 -11.03 -35.32
CA ARG A 563 11.01 -12.08 -36.35
C ARG A 563 9.60 -12.27 -36.95
N PRO A 564 9.47 -12.77 -38.19
CA PRO A 564 8.17 -13.05 -38.80
C PRO A 564 7.29 -14.00 -37.98
N ASP A 565 7.91 -14.95 -37.27
CA ASP A 565 7.26 -15.91 -36.36
C ASP A 565 7.11 -15.38 -34.92
N HIS A 566 7.50 -14.11 -34.69
CA HIS A 566 7.61 -13.45 -33.39
C HIS A 566 8.63 -14.06 -32.42
N GLY A 567 9.31 -15.16 -32.74
CA GLY A 567 10.38 -15.77 -31.93
C GLY A 567 9.98 -16.10 -30.48
N ARG A 568 8.69 -16.05 -30.12
CA ARG A 568 8.21 -16.13 -28.73
C ARG A 568 8.57 -17.47 -28.07
N HIS A 569 8.67 -18.52 -28.86
CA HIS A 569 9.07 -19.85 -28.40
C HIS A 569 10.52 -19.88 -27.84
N LEU A 570 11.37 -18.91 -28.22
CA LEU A 570 12.78 -18.84 -27.83
C LEU A 570 13.06 -18.06 -26.53
N ILE A 571 12.13 -17.23 -26.06
CA ILE A 571 12.35 -16.34 -24.90
C ILE A 571 11.98 -16.96 -23.55
N GLY A 572 11.45 -18.18 -23.54
CA GLY A 572 11.04 -18.87 -22.32
C GLY A 572 9.85 -18.16 -21.63
N ALA A 573 9.92 -18.02 -20.32
CA ALA A 573 8.87 -17.34 -19.57
C ALA A 573 8.90 -15.81 -19.77
N TRP A 574 7.82 -15.28 -20.35
CA TRP A 574 7.70 -13.89 -20.84
C TRP A 574 8.01 -12.82 -19.78
N TRP A 575 7.71 -13.07 -18.50
CA TRP A 575 7.93 -12.10 -17.42
C TRP A 575 9.41 -11.82 -17.15
N PHE A 576 10.33 -12.77 -17.46
CA PHE A 576 11.77 -12.50 -17.38
C PHE A 576 12.22 -11.57 -18.50
N THR A 577 11.73 -11.78 -19.73
CA THR A 577 12.00 -10.89 -20.87
C THR A 577 11.52 -9.48 -20.59
N LEU A 578 10.31 -9.34 -20.04
CA LEU A 578 9.79 -8.06 -19.58
C LEU A 578 10.72 -7.39 -18.54
N TYR A 579 11.18 -8.16 -17.54
CA TYR A 579 12.11 -7.67 -16.51
C TYR A 579 13.44 -7.16 -17.11
N TYR A 580 14.04 -7.92 -18.03
CA TYR A 580 15.32 -7.57 -18.64
C TYR A 580 15.18 -6.34 -19.54
N ALA A 581 14.17 -6.31 -20.42
CA ALA A 581 13.92 -5.18 -21.31
C ALA A 581 13.65 -3.89 -20.53
N PHE A 582 12.84 -3.96 -19.46
CA PHE A 582 12.55 -2.80 -18.62
C PHE A 582 13.79 -2.32 -17.86
N SER A 583 14.59 -3.23 -17.28
CA SER A 583 15.84 -2.85 -16.62
C SER A 583 16.83 -2.17 -17.57
N ALA A 584 16.89 -2.63 -18.83
CA ALA A 584 17.75 -2.05 -19.84
C ALA A 584 17.25 -0.65 -20.26
N ALA A 585 15.95 -0.45 -20.45
CA ALA A 585 15.38 0.87 -20.76
C ALA A 585 15.70 1.92 -19.68
N LEU A 586 15.61 1.55 -18.39
CA LEU A 586 16.02 2.42 -17.28
C LEU A 586 17.51 2.79 -17.37
N ALA A 587 18.38 1.84 -17.70
CA ALA A 587 19.81 2.09 -17.86
C ALA A 587 20.11 3.08 -19.00
N ILE A 588 19.44 2.91 -20.16
CA ILE A 588 19.56 3.83 -21.31
C ILE A 588 19.15 5.25 -20.92
N PHE A 589 17.98 5.41 -20.28
CA PHE A 589 17.49 6.72 -19.88
C PHE A 589 18.35 7.38 -18.79
N GLY A 590 18.80 6.61 -17.80
CA GLY A 590 19.71 7.12 -16.78
C GLY A 590 21.07 7.58 -17.34
N SER A 591 21.58 6.90 -18.37
CA SER A 591 22.84 7.31 -19.03
C SER A 591 22.70 8.64 -19.76
N LEU A 592 21.55 8.89 -20.39
CA LEU A 592 21.25 10.18 -20.98
C LEU A 592 21.29 11.29 -19.91
N LEU A 593 20.76 11.04 -18.71
CA LEU A 593 20.82 11.99 -17.60
C LEU A 593 22.25 12.33 -17.18
N ILE A 594 23.14 11.35 -17.11
CA ILE A 594 24.57 11.55 -16.84
C ILE A 594 25.22 12.35 -17.98
N SER A 595 24.88 12.02 -19.23
CA SER A 595 25.50 12.57 -20.44
C SER A 595 25.04 13.99 -20.80
N LEU A 596 23.86 14.42 -20.38
CA LEU A 596 23.30 15.77 -20.62
C LEU A 596 24.13 16.94 -20.02
N GLY A 597 25.38 16.71 -19.62
CA GLY A 597 26.38 17.75 -19.34
C GLY A 597 27.52 17.84 -20.37
N ALA A 598 27.57 16.95 -21.37
CA ALA A 598 28.61 16.92 -22.41
C ALA A 598 28.10 16.25 -23.70
N GLU A 599 28.00 17.06 -24.77
CA GLU A 599 27.60 16.69 -26.14
C GLU A 599 26.15 16.18 -26.33
N VAL A 600 25.61 16.38 -27.54
CA VAL A 600 24.19 16.14 -27.87
C VAL A 600 23.93 14.70 -28.38
N GLY A 601 24.96 14.05 -28.92
CA GLY A 601 24.86 12.78 -29.67
C GLY A 601 24.23 11.58 -28.94
N ASN A 602 23.99 11.69 -27.63
CA ASN A 602 23.39 10.62 -26.82
C ASN A 602 21.85 10.62 -26.85
N ALA A 603 21.18 11.71 -27.25
CA ALA A 603 19.72 11.79 -27.28
C ALA A 603 19.11 10.88 -28.37
N GLU A 604 19.66 10.91 -29.59
CA GLU A 604 19.20 10.08 -30.71
C GLU A 604 19.38 8.57 -30.44
N SER A 605 20.51 8.16 -29.86
CA SER A 605 20.72 6.76 -29.48
C SER A 605 19.72 6.33 -28.40
N ALA A 606 19.48 7.18 -27.38
CA ALA A 606 18.50 6.88 -26.34
C ALA A 606 17.08 6.75 -26.92
N LYS A 607 16.65 7.64 -27.81
CA LYS A 607 15.36 7.52 -28.51
C LYS A 607 15.24 6.21 -29.27
N ARG A 608 16.27 5.84 -30.02
CA ARG A 608 16.32 4.59 -30.80
C ARG A 608 16.12 3.36 -29.90
N TYR A 609 16.86 3.26 -28.79
CA TYR A 609 16.80 2.11 -27.90
C TYR A 609 15.52 2.05 -27.05
N LEU A 610 15.01 3.20 -26.59
CA LEU A 610 13.71 3.26 -25.92
C LEU A 610 12.56 2.89 -26.88
N GLY A 611 12.62 3.37 -28.13
CA GLY A 611 11.68 3.00 -29.19
C GLY A 611 11.70 1.50 -29.52
N LYS A 612 12.90 0.91 -29.71
CA LYS A 612 13.07 -0.54 -29.86
C LYS A 612 12.46 -1.31 -28.69
N THR A 613 12.64 -0.83 -27.46
CA THR A 613 12.07 -1.48 -26.28
C THR A 613 10.54 -1.48 -26.32
N CYS A 614 9.90 -0.36 -26.65
CA CYS A 614 8.45 -0.27 -26.79
C CYS A 614 7.92 -1.25 -27.85
N GLU A 615 8.53 -1.27 -29.03
CA GLU A 615 8.12 -2.18 -30.11
C GLU A 615 8.29 -3.66 -29.70
N ALA A 616 9.45 -4.02 -29.13
CA ALA A 616 9.71 -5.38 -28.68
C ALA A 616 8.71 -5.83 -27.61
N LEU A 617 8.39 -4.97 -26.63
CA LEU A 617 7.41 -5.29 -25.59
C LEU A 617 5.98 -5.42 -26.15
N LEU A 618 5.57 -4.59 -27.11
CA LEU A 618 4.28 -4.79 -27.80
C LEU A 618 4.23 -6.12 -28.56
N LYS A 619 5.35 -6.56 -29.15
CA LYS A 619 5.46 -7.88 -29.79
C LYS A 619 5.53 -9.03 -28.79
N LEU A 620 6.01 -8.79 -27.57
CA LEU A 620 5.97 -9.75 -26.46
C LEU A 620 4.52 -10.07 -26.09
N SER A 621 3.71 -9.03 -25.88
CA SER A 621 2.27 -9.14 -25.72
C SER A 621 1.57 -7.80 -25.89
N ASP A 622 0.55 -7.78 -26.75
CA ASP A 622 -0.34 -6.64 -26.99
C ASP A 622 -1.57 -6.64 -26.08
N ASN A 623 -1.91 -7.77 -25.46
CA ASN A 623 -3.10 -7.92 -24.62
C ASN A 623 -2.77 -8.11 -23.13
N ASN A 624 -1.50 -8.26 -22.75
CA ASN A 624 -1.10 -8.38 -21.35
C ASN A 624 -0.99 -7.00 -20.70
N THR A 625 -1.79 -6.76 -19.67
CA THR A 625 -1.89 -5.48 -18.98
C THR A 625 -0.59 -5.02 -18.32
N LEU A 626 0.26 -5.94 -17.81
CA LEU A 626 1.59 -5.61 -17.26
C LEU A 626 2.55 -5.13 -18.34
N VAL A 627 2.55 -5.82 -19.48
CA VAL A 627 3.41 -5.46 -20.63
C VAL A 627 3.02 -4.08 -21.15
N LEU A 628 1.72 -3.83 -21.33
CA LEU A 628 1.21 -2.53 -21.78
C LEU A 628 1.56 -1.37 -20.83
N ARG A 629 1.52 -1.60 -19.50
CA ARG A 629 1.95 -0.58 -18.52
C ARG A 629 3.44 -0.26 -18.63
N CYS A 630 4.30 -1.28 -18.79
CA CYS A 630 5.73 -1.06 -19.01
C CYS A 630 5.99 -0.29 -20.31
N VAL A 631 5.26 -0.61 -21.40
CA VAL A 631 5.34 0.12 -22.67
C VAL A 631 4.99 1.59 -22.48
N ARG A 632 3.86 1.91 -21.83
CA ARG A 632 3.42 3.29 -21.58
C ARG A 632 4.44 4.07 -20.74
N PHE A 633 5.05 3.44 -19.72
CA PHE A 633 6.12 4.06 -18.95
C PHE A 633 7.35 4.40 -19.82
N VAL A 634 7.83 3.45 -20.63
CA VAL A 634 8.97 3.67 -21.52
C VAL A 634 8.65 4.72 -22.60
N GLN A 635 7.41 4.76 -23.11
CA GLN A 635 6.94 5.81 -24.01
C GLN A 635 6.99 7.19 -23.35
N GLN A 636 6.67 7.29 -22.06
CA GLN A 636 6.80 8.56 -21.35
C GLN A 636 8.26 9.01 -21.21
N LEU A 637 9.17 8.08 -20.91
CA LEU A 637 10.61 8.38 -20.94
C LEU A 637 11.03 8.90 -22.33
N LEU A 638 10.56 8.26 -23.40
CA LEU A 638 10.83 8.67 -24.78
C LEU A 638 10.29 10.08 -25.12
N ARG A 639 9.11 10.44 -24.60
CA ARG A 639 8.54 11.80 -24.73
C ARG A 639 9.41 12.83 -24.01
N ILE A 640 9.91 12.51 -22.82
CA ILE A 640 10.84 13.38 -22.07
C ILE A 640 12.13 13.60 -22.87
N VAL A 641 12.73 12.53 -23.42
CA VAL A 641 13.93 12.65 -24.26
C VAL A 641 13.67 13.52 -25.49
N SER A 642 12.53 13.34 -26.14
CA SER A 642 12.16 14.13 -27.32
C SER A 642 11.97 15.61 -27.01
N ALA A 643 11.38 15.93 -25.85
CA ALA A 643 11.23 17.32 -25.39
C ALA A 643 12.59 17.98 -25.10
N TRP A 644 13.52 17.26 -24.48
CA TRP A 644 14.88 17.78 -24.24
C TRP A 644 15.62 18.05 -25.54
N ASP A 645 15.55 17.15 -26.50
CA ASP A 645 16.24 17.31 -27.79
C ASP A 645 15.72 18.49 -28.63
N ALA A 646 14.39 18.70 -28.62
CA ALA A 646 13.77 19.86 -29.26
C ALA A 646 14.26 21.19 -28.65
N SER A 647 14.34 21.28 -27.32
CA SER A 647 14.79 22.49 -26.62
C SER A 647 16.26 22.85 -26.90
N THR A 648 17.14 21.87 -27.06
CA THR A 648 18.55 22.08 -27.42
C THR A 648 18.73 22.53 -28.88
N THR A 649 17.86 22.06 -29.78
CA THR A 649 17.91 22.45 -31.20
C THR A 649 17.49 23.92 -31.38
N THR A 650 16.45 24.37 -30.68
CA THR A 650 15.99 25.77 -30.73
C THR A 650 17.03 26.75 -30.15
N GLN A 651 17.78 26.36 -29.11
CA GLN A 651 18.89 27.18 -28.59
C GLN A 651 20.11 27.22 -29.53
N ALA A 652 20.37 26.17 -30.31
CA ALA A 652 21.45 26.17 -31.29
C ALA A 652 21.12 27.05 -32.52
N ASP A 653 19.86 27.09 -32.95
CA ASP A 653 19.41 27.94 -34.06
C ASP A 653 19.39 29.43 -33.67
N LEU A 654 18.98 29.77 -32.44
CA LEU A 654 19.02 31.15 -31.93
C LEU A 654 20.45 31.70 -31.74
N ASN A 655 21.43 30.84 -31.46
CA ASN A 655 22.84 31.24 -31.37
C ASN A 655 23.51 31.38 -32.76
N ASN A 656 22.90 30.85 -33.82
CA ASN A 656 23.38 31.00 -35.20
C ASN A 656 22.83 32.24 -35.91
N GLU A 657 21.78 32.89 -35.39
CA GLU A 657 21.23 34.14 -35.91
C GLU A 657 21.67 35.36 -35.07
N SER A 658 22.97 35.66 -35.05
CA SER A 658 23.42 37.04 -34.82
C SER A 658 24.68 37.39 -35.62
N LEU A 659 24.51 37.81 -36.88
CA LEU A 659 25.23 38.99 -37.39
C LEU A 659 24.55 39.60 -38.62
N GLY A 660 23.93 40.76 -38.40
CA GLY A 660 23.36 41.64 -39.44
C GLY A 660 21.83 41.57 -39.44
N SER A 661 21.07 42.64 -39.26
CA SER A 661 21.31 44.06 -39.48
C SER A 661 20.05 44.82 -39.02
N TYR A 662 20.19 46.13 -38.83
CA TYR A 662 19.13 47.14 -38.62
C TYR A 662 18.75 47.50 -37.16
N LEU A 663 19.53 48.46 -36.64
CA LEU A 663 19.00 49.59 -35.88
C LEU A 663 18.06 50.41 -36.78
N THR A 664 16.86 50.78 -36.29
CA THR A 664 16.46 52.18 -35.99
C THR A 664 14.96 52.30 -35.63
N ALA A 665 14.72 53.17 -34.65
CA ALA A 665 13.53 54.02 -34.44
C ALA A 665 12.31 53.49 -33.64
N GLU A 666 12.19 54.07 -32.44
CA GLU A 666 10.98 54.62 -31.78
C GLU A 666 9.85 53.68 -31.30
N GLY A 667 9.79 53.50 -29.98
CA GLY A 667 8.60 53.86 -29.19
C GLY A 667 7.59 52.76 -28.81
N GLY A 668 7.80 52.12 -27.63
CA GLY A 668 6.74 51.46 -26.84
C GLY A 668 7.09 50.03 -26.39
N PRO A 669 6.86 49.64 -25.12
CA PRO A 669 6.99 48.24 -24.71
C PRO A 669 5.80 47.44 -25.24
N ILE A 670 6.01 46.66 -26.29
CA ILE A 670 5.07 45.64 -26.75
C ILE A 670 5.42 44.36 -25.99
N ASN A 671 4.54 43.95 -25.07
CA ASN A 671 4.57 42.62 -24.46
C ASN A 671 4.32 41.57 -25.56
N PHE A 672 5.29 40.69 -25.81
CA PHE A 672 5.11 39.51 -26.65
C PHE A 672 4.71 38.35 -25.74
N ASP A 673 3.47 37.90 -25.89
CA ASP A 673 2.88 36.80 -25.13
C ASP A 673 3.12 35.47 -25.87
N MET A 674 4.12 34.73 -25.39
CA MET A 674 4.65 33.51 -26.02
C MET A 674 3.66 32.32 -26.00
N GLU A 675 2.57 32.40 -25.23
CA GLU A 675 1.51 31.37 -25.22
C GLU A 675 0.58 31.47 -26.44
N SER A 676 0.42 32.66 -27.01
CA SER A 676 -0.52 32.91 -28.13
C SER A 676 -0.03 32.30 -29.45
N ASP A 677 1.27 32.38 -29.75
CA ASP A 677 1.80 31.91 -31.03
C ASP A 677 1.98 30.39 -31.10
N LEU A 678 2.18 29.72 -29.95
CA LEU A 678 2.30 28.25 -29.87
C LEU A 678 0.99 27.52 -30.15
N LEU A 679 -0.16 28.16 -29.91
CA LEU A 679 -1.47 27.63 -30.27
C LEU A 679 -1.79 27.76 -31.76
N SER A 680 -1.04 28.59 -32.51
CA SER A 680 -1.34 28.93 -33.91
C SER A 680 -0.65 28.03 -34.94
N THR A 681 0.33 27.22 -34.55
CA THR A 681 1.20 26.46 -35.48
C THR A 681 0.95 24.94 -35.54
N MET A 682 -0.11 24.41 -34.94
CA MET A 682 -0.43 22.99 -35.10
C MET A 682 -1.13 22.73 -36.46
N PRO A 683 -0.62 21.82 -37.32
CA PRO A 683 -1.32 21.41 -38.53
C PRO A 683 -2.53 20.54 -38.16
N THR A 684 -3.70 20.94 -38.66
CA THR A 684 -4.93 20.14 -38.60
C THR A 684 -4.79 18.89 -39.48
N TRP A 685 -4.87 17.71 -38.88
CA TRP A 685 -5.20 16.47 -39.60
C TRP A 685 -6.32 15.71 -38.86
N GLU A 686 -7.19 15.12 -39.67
CA GLU A 686 -8.59 14.81 -39.40
C GLU A 686 -8.79 13.66 -38.39
N THR A 687 -9.39 13.99 -37.25
CA THR A 687 -10.08 13.05 -36.35
C THR A 687 -11.47 12.75 -36.90
N SER A 688 -11.63 11.65 -37.65
CA SER A 688 -12.97 11.17 -38.05
C SER A 688 -13.20 9.66 -37.89
N THR A 689 -12.34 8.90 -37.19
CA THR A 689 -12.53 7.44 -37.02
C THR A 689 -12.77 6.93 -35.61
N LEU A 690 -12.73 7.75 -34.57
CA LEU A 690 -12.97 7.29 -33.19
C LEU A 690 -13.87 8.29 -32.46
N GLY A 691 -15.18 8.12 -32.65
CA GLY A 691 -16.20 9.01 -32.10
C GLY A 691 -16.21 9.04 -30.58
N PHE A 692 -15.95 10.23 -30.02
CA PHE A 692 -16.44 10.66 -28.72
C PHE A 692 -16.86 12.13 -28.85
N GLY A 693 -18.12 12.41 -28.52
CA GLY A 693 -18.70 13.74 -28.52
C GLY A 693 -18.38 14.50 -27.23
N ASP A 694 -18.43 15.82 -27.36
CA ASP A 694 -18.17 16.84 -26.35
C ASP A 694 -18.99 16.68 -25.06
N GLU A 695 -18.32 16.78 -23.91
CA GLU A 695 -18.62 17.72 -22.80
C GLU A 695 -17.89 17.30 -21.50
N LEU A 696 -17.22 18.27 -20.87
CA LEU A 696 -16.90 18.38 -19.43
C LEU A 696 -15.93 17.37 -18.74
N GLU A 697 -14.75 17.90 -18.36
CA GLU A 697 -14.12 17.87 -17.01
C GLU A 697 -12.57 17.75 -17.03
N LEU A 698 -11.89 18.90 -17.09
CA LEU A 698 -10.43 19.04 -16.92
C LEU A 698 -9.96 19.00 -15.45
N GLY A 699 -10.84 18.61 -14.51
CA GLY A 699 -10.56 18.56 -13.06
C GLY A 699 -10.22 17.17 -12.51
N HIS A 700 -10.35 16.11 -13.31
CA HIS A 700 -10.16 14.73 -12.86
C HIS A 700 -8.77 14.14 -13.16
N PHE A 701 -7.86 14.95 -13.68
CA PHE A 701 -6.56 14.50 -14.20
C PHE A 701 -5.51 14.19 -13.11
N PHE A 702 -5.75 14.52 -11.84
CA PHE A 702 -4.72 14.46 -10.77
C PHE A 702 -5.17 13.70 -9.49
N ALA A 703 -5.98 12.64 -9.62
CA ALA A 703 -6.48 11.89 -8.46
C ALA A 703 -6.70 10.39 -8.72
N SER A 704 -5.67 9.55 -8.58
CA SER A 704 -5.88 8.11 -8.35
C SER A 704 -4.87 7.50 -7.37
N ASP A 705 -5.39 7.32 -6.15
CA ASP A 705 -5.24 6.12 -5.31
C ASP A 705 -4.18 6.00 -4.20
N SER A 706 -3.38 7.01 -3.90
CA SER A 706 -2.88 7.18 -2.52
C SER A 706 -3.19 8.57 -2.01
N GLN A 707 -4.30 8.69 -1.29
CA GLN A 707 -4.48 9.85 -0.44
C GLN A 707 -4.49 9.44 1.02
N ARG A 708 -3.32 9.61 1.65
CA ARG A 708 -3.36 10.40 2.86
C ARG A 708 -3.87 11.77 2.44
N TRP A 709 -5.15 12.06 2.66
CA TRP A 709 -5.72 13.38 2.41
C TRP A 709 -4.90 14.47 3.14
N PHE A 710 -4.18 14.13 4.23
CA PHE A 710 -3.20 14.99 4.89
C PHE A 710 -2.04 15.42 3.97
N GLU A 711 -1.54 14.54 3.11
CA GLU A 711 -0.49 14.88 2.13
C GLU A 711 -1.06 15.76 1.01
N GLN A 712 -2.32 15.54 0.59
CA GLN A 712 -3.01 16.51 -0.27
C GLN A 712 -3.14 17.88 0.39
N THR A 713 -3.51 17.99 1.68
CA THR A 713 -3.57 19.31 2.35
C THR A 713 -2.24 20.07 2.36
N GLN A 714 -1.10 19.39 2.26
CA GLN A 714 0.21 20.06 2.15
C GLN A 714 0.47 20.64 0.75
N CYS A 715 -0.12 20.05 -0.29
CA CYS A 715 -0.02 20.51 -1.68
C CYS A 715 -1.02 21.62 -2.02
N LEU A 716 -2.09 21.78 -1.25
CA LEU A 716 -3.12 22.81 -1.44
C LEU A 716 -2.64 24.20 -0.98
N ASP A 717 -3.19 25.24 -1.60
CA ASP A 717 -2.97 26.62 -1.18
C ASP A 717 -4.04 27.01 -0.13
N PRO A 718 -3.66 27.30 1.13
CA PRO A 718 -4.64 27.63 2.17
C PRO A 718 -5.37 28.97 1.97
N GLU A 719 -4.92 29.82 1.03
CA GLU A 719 -5.62 31.06 0.68
C GLU A 719 -6.80 30.82 -0.26
N THR A 720 -6.64 29.92 -1.24
CA THR A 720 -7.65 29.67 -2.29
C THR A 720 -8.42 28.36 -2.09
N ASP A 721 -7.80 27.34 -1.52
CA ASP A 721 -8.34 25.98 -1.42
C ASP A 721 -8.80 25.63 0.01
N TYR A 722 -9.03 26.63 0.87
CA TYR A 722 -9.36 26.42 2.28
C TYR A 722 -10.62 25.57 2.50
N GLU A 723 -11.61 25.64 1.61
CA GLU A 723 -12.82 24.80 1.69
C GLU A 723 -12.51 23.31 1.47
N LEU A 724 -11.66 23.02 0.48
CA LEU A 724 -11.21 21.66 0.21
C LEU A 724 -10.33 21.15 1.36
N MET A 725 -9.40 21.98 1.83
CA MET A 725 -8.55 21.62 2.99
C MET A 725 -9.39 21.30 4.22
N TRP A 726 -10.38 22.14 4.55
CA TRP A 726 -11.26 21.90 5.69
C TRP A 726 -12.11 20.64 5.52
N ARG A 727 -12.63 20.38 4.31
CA ARG A 727 -13.35 19.14 3.96
C ARG A 727 -12.49 17.91 4.24
N LEU A 728 -11.24 17.91 3.77
CA LEU A 728 -10.32 16.80 3.97
C LEU A 728 -10.02 16.61 5.47
N MET A 729 -9.70 17.70 6.19
CA MET A 729 -9.41 17.66 7.63
C MET A 729 -10.58 17.17 8.49
N SER A 730 -11.81 17.54 8.15
CA SER A 730 -12.99 17.33 9.00
C SER A 730 -13.79 16.07 8.64
N CYS A 731 -13.88 15.71 7.36
CA CYS A 731 -14.73 14.60 6.89
C CYS A 731 -14.01 13.25 6.83
N TYR A 732 -12.67 13.25 6.77
CA TYR A 732 -11.86 12.03 6.64
C TYR A 732 -11.20 11.60 7.96
N ARG A 733 -10.97 12.50 8.93
CA ARG A 733 -10.57 12.11 10.30
C ARG A 733 -11.72 11.62 11.18
N SER A 734 -12.96 11.80 10.73
CA SER A 734 -14.15 11.54 11.54
C SER A 734 -14.71 10.13 11.36
N ASN A 735 -15.29 9.60 12.43
CA ASN A 735 -16.12 8.41 12.44
C ASN A 735 -17.21 8.56 13.51
N ASP A 736 -18.23 7.70 13.49
CA ASP A 736 -19.40 7.78 14.38
C ASP A 736 -19.03 7.93 15.86
N PHE A 737 -18.05 7.15 16.36
CA PHE A 737 -17.56 7.23 17.73
C PHE A 737 -16.87 8.57 18.02
N MET A 738 -15.96 9.00 17.14
CA MET A 738 -15.22 10.25 17.28
C MET A 738 -16.15 11.46 17.22
N ASN A 739 -17.13 11.47 16.31
CA ASN A 739 -18.09 12.56 16.16
C ASN A 739 -19.01 12.68 17.38
N ASN A 740 -19.48 11.55 17.92
CA ASN A 740 -20.26 11.55 19.15
C ASN A 740 -19.42 12.00 20.36
N MET A 741 -18.15 11.56 20.46
CA MET A 741 -17.23 12.02 21.49
C MET A 741 -16.97 13.53 21.38
N ILE A 742 -16.71 14.04 20.17
CA ILE A 742 -16.52 15.47 19.91
C ILE A 742 -17.78 16.24 20.31
N TYR A 743 -18.98 15.78 19.93
CA TYR A 743 -20.24 16.37 20.36
C TYR A 743 -20.33 16.45 21.89
N ALA A 744 -19.95 15.37 22.58
CA ALA A 744 -19.95 15.34 24.05
C ALA A 744 -18.95 16.32 24.68
N LEU A 745 -17.85 16.64 23.99
CA LEU A 745 -16.84 17.60 24.45
C LEU A 745 -17.19 19.05 24.12
N THR A 746 -17.94 19.30 23.04
CA THR A 746 -18.19 20.65 22.53
C THR A 746 -19.53 21.22 22.94
N PHE A 747 -20.61 20.45 22.80
CA PHE A 747 -21.96 20.95 23.01
C PHE A 747 -22.17 21.51 24.42
N PRO A 748 -21.64 20.90 25.51
CA PRO A 748 -21.71 21.50 26.84
C PRO A 748 -21.09 22.90 26.89
N ASN A 749 -19.97 23.14 26.20
CA ASN A 749 -19.29 24.45 26.18
C ASN A 749 -20.17 25.55 25.57
N PHE A 750 -21.02 25.22 24.61
CA PHE A 750 -21.88 26.18 23.92
C PHE A 750 -23.15 26.55 24.71
N ILE A 751 -23.44 25.81 25.80
CA ILE A 751 -24.68 25.96 26.56
C ILE A 751 -24.45 26.29 28.04
N ILE A 752 -23.20 26.57 28.46
CA ILE A 752 -22.83 26.94 29.84
C ILE A 752 -23.27 28.36 30.24
N THR A 753 -24.14 29.01 29.48
CA THR A 753 -24.79 30.27 29.82
C THR A 753 -26.23 30.03 30.29
N THR A 754 -26.76 30.92 31.14
CA THR A 754 -28.10 30.78 31.71
C THR A 754 -29.17 30.76 30.62
N HIS A 755 -29.06 31.66 29.64
CA HIS A 755 -29.91 31.69 28.46
C HIS A 755 -29.66 30.50 27.51
N GLY A 756 -28.42 30.04 27.35
CA GLY A 756 -28.08 28.89 26.52
C GLY A 756 -28.73 27.60 27.02
N CYS A 757 -28.58 27.27 28.31
CA CYS A 757 -29.16 26.05 28.89
C CYS A 757 -30.70 26.06 28.92
N GLU A 758 -31.32 27.23 28.99
CA GLU A 758 -32.77 27.39 28.97
C GLU A 758 -33.41 27.00 27.62
N THR A 759 -32.70 27.21 26.51
CA THR A 759 -33.20 26.83 25.17
C THR A 759 -33.14 25.31 24.93
N VAL A 760 -32.33 24.59 25.70
CA VAL A 760 -32.08 23.15 25.54
C VAL A 760 -32.88 22.31 26.53
N TRP A 761 -32.91 22.72 27.80
CA TRP A 761 -33.55 21.96 28.86
C TRP A 761 -35.06 22.21 28.92
N ARG A 762 -35.83 21.15 29.22
CA ARG A 762 -37.28 21.20 29.45
C ARG A 762 -37.60 20.41 30.69
N SER A 763 -38.77 20.63 31.30
CA SER A 763 -39.21 19.91 32.51
C SER A 763 -39.21 18.38 32.37
N ASP A 764 -39.27 17.87 31.14
CA ASP A 764 -39.23 16.44 30.81
C ASP A 764 -37.84 15.95 30.35
N GLY A 765 -36.79 16.76 30.50
CA GLY A 765 -35.43 16.53 30.02
C GLY A 765 -35.19 16.87 28.55
N GLY A 766 -36.23 17.23 27.79
CA GLY A 766 -36.10 17.64 26.39
C GLY A 766 -35.48 16.59 25.47
N LYS A 767 -34.88 17.05 24.36
CA LYS A 767 -34.25 16.15 23.36
C LYS A 767 -33.01 15.44 23.93
N VAL A 768 -32.25 16.07 24.84
CA VAL A 768 -31.01 15.51 25.39
C VAL A 768 -31.23 14.24 26.22
N VAL A 769 -32.46 14.00 26.68
CA VAL A 769 -32.86 12.81 27.44
C VAL A 769 -33.73 11.88 26.59
N LYS A 770 -34.76 12.43 25.92
CA LYS A 770 -35.75 11.62 25.20
C LYS A 770 -35.29 11.16 23.83
N ARG A 771 -34.35 11.89 23.22
CA ARG A 771 -33.88 11.72 21.84
C ARG A 771 -32.39 12.05 21.74
N GLY A 772 -31.60 11.52 22.66
CA GLY A 772 -30.19 11.85 22.83
C GLY A 772 -29.38 11.47 21.59
N ALA A 773 -29.48 10.23 21.13
CA ALA A 773 -28.80 9.74 19.93
C ALA A 773 -29.30 10.47 18.67
N GLN A 774 -30.62 10.64 18.50
CA GLN A 774 -31.15 11.39 17.35
C GLN A 774 -30.67 12.85 17.33
N ARG A 775 -30.50 13.50 18.49
CA ARG A 775 -30.00 14.87 18.55
C ARG A 775 -28.54 14.97 18.08
N VAL A 776 -27.70 14.00 18.44
CA VAL A 776 -26.32 13.96 17.95
C VAL A 776 -26.34 13.78 16.43
N GLU A 777 -27.11 12.81 15.92
CA GLU A 777 -27.25 12.56 14.48
C GLU A 777 -27.75 13.80 13.72
N ASP A 778 -28.78 14.49 14.23
CA ASP A 778 -29.31 15.73 13.63
C ASP A 778 -28.21 16.79 13.52
N THR A 779 -27.42 16.98 14.60
CA THR A 779 -26.35 18.01 14.63
C THR A 779 -25.21 17.64 13.70
N GLU A 780 -24.82 16.37 13.69
CA GLU A 780 -23.75 15.83 12.85
C GLU A 780 -24.08 15.97 11.38
N ASN A 781 -25.33 15.73 10.97
CA ASN A 781 -25.74 15.88 9.57
C ASN A 781 -25.58 17.32 9.05
N TYR A 782 -25.93 18.34 9.84
CA TYR A 782 -25.69 19.74 9.45
C TYR A 782 -24.20 20.05 9.40
N ASN A 783 -23.44 19.67 10.42
CA ASN A 783 -22.00 19.89 10.48
C ASN A 783 -21.28 19.25 9.30
N MET A 784 -21.60 18.00 8.96
CA MET A 784 -21.00 17.31 7.82
C MET A 784 -21.43 17.93 6.49
N THR A 785 -22.66 18.44 6.37
CA THR A 785 -23.10 19.20 5.18
C THR A 785 -22.24 20.46 5.02
N TRP A 786 -21.99 21.20 6.11
CA TRP A 786 -21.15 22.40 6.09
C TRP A 786 -19.70 22.06 5.74
N TRP A 787 -19.10 21.09 6.44
CA TRP A 787 -17.71 20.70 6.24
C TRP A 787 -17.47 20.09 4.87
N HIS A 788 -18.47 19.40 4.31
CA HIS A 788 -18.37 18.87 2.96
C HIS A 788 -18.52 19.99 1.94
N TYR A 789 -19.61 20.76 1.93
CA TYR A 789 -19.87 21.67 0.81
C TYR A 789 -19.15 23.02 0.90
N GLY A 790 -18.89 23.54 2.10
CA GLY A 790 -18.25 24.83 2.31
C GLY A 790 -19.18 26.05 2.13
N PRO A 791 -18.82 27.23 2.66
CA PRO A 791 -19.65 28.44 2.63
C PRO A 791 -19.96 28.95 1.21
N SER A 792 -19.16 28.60 0.20
CA SER A 792 -19.39 28.99 -1.19
C SER A 792 -20.61 28.30 -1.83
N ASP A 793 -20.90 27.05 -1.47
CA ASP A 793 -21.91 26.18 -2.08
C ASP A 793 -23.34 26.44 -1.55
N GLN A 794 -24.33 26.40 -2.44
CA GLN A 794 -25.74 26.65 -2.11
C GLN A 794 -26.30 25.68 -1.06
N ARG A 795 -25.92 24.39 -1.10
CA ARG A 795 -26.40 23.38 -0.14
C ARG A 795 -25.97 23.69 1.29
N CYS A 796 -24.77 24.24 1.45
CA CYS A 796 -24.31 24.73 2.75
C CYS A 796 -25.15 25.91 3.22
N ARG A 797 -25.40 26.90 2.34
CA ARG A 797 -26.22 28.08 2.65
C ARG A 797 -27.66 27.69 3.03
N ASP A 798 -28.27 26.76 2.30
CA ASP A 798 -29.61 26.24 2.61
C ASP A 798 -29.64 25.54 3.98
N ALA A 799 -28.58 24.77 4.31
CA ALA A 799 -28.45 24.12 5.60
C ALA A 799 -28.27 25.13 6.75
N VAL A 800 -27.48 26.19 6.54
CA VAL A 800 -27.33 27.29 7.51
C VAL A 800 -28.63 28.08 7.66
N GLU A 801 -29.35 28.34 6.56
CA GLU A 801 -30.66 29.00 6.58
C GLU A 801 -31.68 28.19 7.37
N HIS A 802 -31.66 26.86 7.26
CA HIS A 802 -32.48 25.99 8.09
C HIS A 802 -32.19 26.18 9.60
N ILE A 803 -30.91 26.27 9.97
CA ILE A 803 -30.50 26.53 11.35
C ILE A 803 -30.91 27.95 11.79
N ASN A 804 -30.75 28.96 10.94
CA ASN A 804 -31.23 30.32 11.23
C ASN A 804 -32.74 30.32 11.49
N ASN A 805 -33.53 29.64 10.66
CA ASN A 805 -34.97 29.50 10.85
C ASN A 805 -35.32 28.78 12.17
N LEU A 806 -34.54 27.75 12.55
CA LEU A 806 -34.69 27.07 13.83
C LEU A 806 -34.36 28.01 15.00
N HIS A 807 -33.27 28.77 14.93
CA HIS A 807 -32.90 29.78 15.93
C HIS A 807 -33.98 30.86 16.05
N MET A 808 -34.51 31.37 14.95
CA MET A 808 -35.63 32.34 14.96
C MET A 808 -36.91 31.74 15.55
N SER A 809 -37.20 30.47 15.28
CA SER A 809 -38.32 29.76 15.92
C SER A 809 -38.13 29.63 17.44
N LEU A 810 -36.91 29.34 17.89
CA LEU A 810 -36.58 29.26 19.30
C LEU A 810 -36.54 30.64 19.97
N ALA A 811 -36.05 31.68 19.29
CA ALA A 811 -36.05 33.05 19.78
C ALA A 811 -37.47 33.57 20.05
N ARG A 812 -38.46 33.21 19.22
CA ARG A 812 -39.88 33.51 19.52
C ARG A 812 -40.37 32.88 20.83
N ARG A 813 -39.79 31.75 21.23
CA ARG A 813 -40.14 31.04 22.47
C ARG A 813 -39.30 31.51 23.67
N TYR A 814 -38.08 31.97 23.41
CA TYR A 814 -37.12 32.45 24.39
C TYR A 814 -36.53 33.79 23.93
N PRO A 815 -37.31 34.90 24.00
CA PRO A 815 -36.89 36.18 23.46
C PRO A 815 -35.60 36.68 24.13
N GLY A 816 -34.66 37.15 23.32
CA GLY A 816 -33.35 37.66 23.76
C GLY A 816 -32.26 36.60 23.86
N ASN A 817 -32.58 35.30 23.92
CA ASN A 817 -31.59 34.24 24.13
C ASN A 817 -30.70 33.99 22.89
N PHE A 818 -31.01 34.57 21.72
CA PHE A 818 -30.23 34.47 20.48
C PHE A 818 -29.68 35.83 20.01
N SER A 819 -29.65 36.83 20.91
CA SER A 819 -29.16 38.18 20.60
C SER A 819 -27.66 38.39 20.87
N PHE A 820 -27.02 37.47 21.61
CA PHE A 820 -25.63 37.60 22.07
C PHE A 820 -24.63 37.21 20.96
N ASN A 821 -23.96 38.21 20.37
CA ASN A 821 -22.97 38.00 19.30
C ASN A 821 -21.85 37.03 19.71
N GLU A 822 -21.35 37.21 20.93
CA GLU A 822 -20.20 36.48 21.46
C GLU A 822 -20.45 34.97 21.54
N ASP A 823 -21.70 34.52 21.71
CA ASP A 823 -22.02 33.10 21.74
C ASP A 823 -21.88 32.45 20.36
N PHE A 824 -22.30 33.16 19.30
CA PHE A 824 -22.11 32.70 17.94
C PHE A 824 -20.64 32.73 17.54
N LEU A 825 -19.93 33.82 17.88
CA LEU A 825 -18.49 33.92 17.65
C LEU A 825 -17.73 32.83 18.40
N TYR A 826 -18.13 32.50 19.63
CA TYR A 826 -17.51 31.40 20.38
C TYR A 826 -17.73 30.07 19.67
N VAL A 827 -18.93 29.77 19.17
CA VAL A 827 -19.16 28.53 18.41
C VAL A 827 -18.30 28.44 17.15
N THR A 828 -18.19 29.51 16.36
CA THR A 828 -17.43 29.48 15.11
C THR A 828 -15.91 29.46 15.35
N THR A 829 -15.40 30.31 16.25
CA THR A 829 -13.97 30.33 16.62
C THR A 829 -13.54 29.02 17.29
N PHE A 830 -14.37 28.49 18.20
CA PHE A 830 -14.10 27.20 18.86
C PHE A 830 -14.06 26.06 17.84
N SER A 831 -14.97 26.07 16.86
CA SER A 831 -14.99 25.05 15.81
C SER A 831 -13.72 25.09 14.93
N ALA A 832 -13.15 26.27 14.68
CA ALA A 832 -11.88 26.40 13.96
C ALA A 832 -10.68 25.81 14.75
N VAL A 833 -10.62 26.04 16.06
CA VAL A 833 -9.43 25.71 16.88
C VAL A 833 -9.52 24.37 17.62
N LEU A 834 -10.71 23.74 17.67
CA LEU A 834 -10.99 22.57 18.50
C LEU A 834 -9.98 21.43 18.32
N MET A 835 -9.81 20.95 17.08
CA MET A 835 -8.97 19.78 16.82
C MET A 835 -7.49 20.10 17.05
N HIS A 836 -7.04 21.33 16.81
CA HIS A 836 -5.70 21.78 17.17
C HIS A 836 -5.48 21.70 18.70
N ARG A 837 -6.38 22.29 19.49
CA ARG A 837 -6.28 22.29 20.97
C ARG A 837 -6.40 20.89 21.57
N LEU A 838 -7.28 20.04 21.02
CA LEU A 838 -7.44 18.66 21.48
C LEU A 838 -6.18 17.83 21.22
N ARG A 839 -5.57 17.94 20.03
CA ARG A 839 -4.35 17.21 19.69
C ARG A 839 -3.19 17.59 20.61
N LEU A 840 -2.98 18.89 20.84
CA LEU A 840 -1.96 19.36 21.77
C LEU A 840 -2.18 18.83 23.20
N ARG A 841 -3.44 18.82 23.67
CA ARG A 841 -3.79 18.25 25.00
C ARG A 841 -3.48 16.76 25.11
N LEU A 842 -3.59 16.02 24.00
CA LEU A 842 -3.30 14.59 23.94
C LEU A 842 -1.81 14.27 23.71
N GLY A 843 -0.93 15.27 23.65
CA GLY A 843 0.50 15.09 23.39
C GLY A 843 0.82 14.81 21.91
N LEU A 844 -0.10 15.14 21.00
CA LEU A 844 0.07 15.00 19.55
C LEU A 844 0.49 16.34 18.92
N SER A 845 0.99 16.31 17.68
CA SER A 845 1.21 17.52 16.90
C SER A 845 -0.12 18.22 16.61
N GLY A 846 -0.17 19.54 16.81
CA GLY A 846 -1.30 20.38 16.40
C GLY A 846 -1.36 20.55 14.88
N PHE A 847 -2.28 21.40 14.41
CA PHE A 847 -2.34 21.83 13.02
C PHE A 847 -1.04 22.52 12.55
N THR A 848 -0.63 22.22 11.32
CA THR A 848 0.39 22.95 10.56
C THR A 848 -0.06 24.37 10.25
N GLU A 849 0.86 25.25 9.86
CA GLU A 849 0.51 26.65 9.53
C GLU A 849 -0.50 26.76 8.38
N LYS A 850 -0.38 25.92 7.35
CA LYS A 850 -1.39 25.87 6.27
C LYS A 850 -2.77 25.44 6.78
N GLU A 851 -2.83 24.41 7.62
CA GLU A 851 -4.08 23.95 8.22
C GLU A 851 -4.72 25.01 9.14
N LYS A 852 -3.91 25.78 9.87
CA LYS A 852 -4.40 26.92 10.69
C LYS A 852 -5.05 28.01 9.83
N ILE A 853 -4.40 28.40 8.72
CA ILE A 853 -4.92 29.42 7.80
C ILE A 853 -6.23 28.94 7.16
N ALA A 854 -6.25 27.70 6.65
CA ALA A 854 -7.45 27.13 6.04
C ALA A 854 -8.63 27.03 7.03
N ALA A 855 -8.37 26.59 8.26
CA ALA A 855 -9.36 26.56 9.34
C ALA A 855 -9.93 27.95 9.66
N HIS A 856 -9.06 28.96 9.70
CA HIS A 856 -9.46 30.34 9.94
C HIS A 856 -10.34 30.87 8.81
N HIS A 857 -9.92 30.72 7.55
CA HIS A 857 -10.66 31.20 6.38
C HIS A 857 -12.02 30.53 6.22
N PHE A 858 -12.08 29.22 6.41
CA PHE A 858 -13.35 28.48 6.35
C PHE A 858 -14.38 29.09 7.31
N TRP A 859 -14.00 29.28 8.57
CA TRP A 859 -14.91 29.80 9.59
C TRP A 859 -15.11 31.31 9.52
N ARG A 860 -14.16 32.07 8.97
CA ARG A 860 -14.33 33.50 8.62
C ARG A 860 -15.49 33.66 7.64
N ASP A 861 -15.58 32.79 6.64
CA ASP A 861 -16.59 32.91 5.59
C ASP A 861 -17.92 32.24 5.97
N MET A 862 -17.89 31.24 6.86
CA MET A 862 -19.11 30.68 7.47
C MET A 862 -19.79 31.64 8.45
N THR A 863 -19.02 32.43 9.22
CA THR A 863 -19.56 33.25 10.33
C THR A 863 -20.67 34.21 9.89
N PRO A 864 -20.54 34.99 8.79
CA PRO A 864 -21.58 35.91 8.34
C PRO A 864 -22.87 35.25 7.88
N LEU A 865 -22.86 33.94 7.61
CA LEU A 865 -24.05 33.19 7.20
C LEU A 865 -25.01 32.95 8.37
N PHE A 866 -24.52 32.99 9.61
CA PHE A 866 -25.35 32.87 10.79
C PHE A 866 -26.02 34.19 11.13
N ILE A 867 -27.33 34.12 11.38
CA ILE A 867 -28.17 35.29 11.65
C ILE A 867 -28.58 35.30 13.12
N ARG A 868 -28.41 36.45 13.75
CA ARG A 868 -28.84 36.74 15.11
C ARG A 868 -30.32 37.06 15.18
N GLU A 869 -30.87 37.10 16.39
CA GLU A 869 -32.28 37.42 16.63
C GLU A 869 -32.73 38.78 16.05
N ASP A 870 -31.83 39.75 15.94
CA ASP A 870 -32.09 41.08 15.36
C ASP A 870 -32.06 41.10 13.83
N GLY A 871 -31.87 39.95 13.17
CA GLY A 871 -31.80 39.82 11.72
C GLY A 871 -30.45 40.21 11.12
N ASN A 872 -29.49 40.64 11.95
CA ASN A 872 -28.14 40.97 11.50
C ASN A 872 -27.24 39.72 11.49
N SER A 873 -26.30 39.68 10.55
CA SER A 873 -25.24 38.67 10.53
C SER A 873 -24.32 38.79 11.73
N VAL A 874 -23.77 37.65 12.16
CA VAL A 874 -22.69 37.62 13.16
C VAL A 874 -21.46 38.35 12.60
N TYR A 875 -20.87 39.22 13.41
CA TYR A 875 -19.71 40.06 13.03
C TYR A 875 -18.58 39.93 14.03
N GLY A 876 -17.40 40.42 13.67
CA GLY A 876 -16.24 40.50 14.58
C GLY A 876 -15.42 39.22 14.69
N TYR A 877 -15.45 38.35 13.69
CA TYR A 877 -14.58 37.18 13.64
C TYR A 877 -13.10 37.60 13.72
N PRO A 878 -12.25 36.95 14.54
CA PRO A 878 -10.85 37.33 14.72
C PRO A 878 -10.05 37.35 13.41
N LYS A 879 -8.95 38.13 13.39
CA LYS A 879 -8.17 38.39 12.16
C LYS A 879 -7.36 37.19 11.68
N ASP A 880 -6.93 36.33 12.59
CA ASP A 880 -6.10 35.16 12.33
C ASP A 880 -6.44 34.01 13.29
N PHE A 881 -5.84 32.84 13.06
CA PHE A 881 -6.08 31.64 13.86
C PHE A 881 -5.70 31.80 15.34
N GLU A 882 -4.61 32.50 15.62
CA GLU A 882 -4.16 32.78 17.00
C GLU A 882 -5.13 33.73 17.72
N GLY A 883 -5.72 34.70 17.00
CA GLY A 883 -6.82 35.51 17.48
C GLY A 883 -8.06 34.69 17.84
N CYS A 884 -8.38 33.62 17.09
CA CYS A 884 -9.44 32.68 17.46
C CYS A 884 -9.13 31.92 18.76
N ILE A 885 -7.87 31.51 18.96
CA ILE A 885 -7.44 30.87 20.22
C ILE A 885 -7.61 31.85 21.37
N GLN A 886 -7.09 33.07 21.24
CA GLN A 886 -7.17 34.09 22.28
C GLN A 886 -8.62 34.42 22.66
N PHE A 887 -9.49 34.59 21.65
CA PHE A 887 -10.92 34.80 21.86
C PHE A 887 -11.57 33.65 22.65
N CYS A 888 -11.32 32.40 22.26
CA CYS A 888 -11.84 31.23 22.98
C CYS A 888 -11.36 31.22 24.44
N GLU A 889 -10.08 31.49 24.69
CA GLU A 889 -9.54 31.51 26.04
C GLU A 889 -10.15 32.62 26.90
N ASP A 890 -10.38 33.79 26.33
CA ASP A 890 -10.96 34.92 27.07
C ASP A 890 -12.43 34.65 27.38
N TYR A 891 -13.20 34.15 26.41
CA TYR A 891 -14.59 33.71 26.62
C TYR A 891 -14.69 32.57 27.66
N GLU A 892 -13.76 31.61 27.66
CA GLU A 892 -13.73 30.48 28.60
C GLU A 892 -13.31 30.89 30.02
N LYS A 893 -12.54 31.98 30.18
CA LYS A 893 -12.14 32.52 31.49
C LYS A 893 -13.28 33.27 32.18
N GLU A 894 -14.29 33.72 31.45
CA GLU A 894 -15.44 34.43 32.02
C GLU A 894 -16.16 33.56 33.05
N LYS A 895 -16.45 34.16 34.22
CA LYS A 895 -17.15 33.47 35.28
C LYS A 895 -18.63 33.35 34.92
N ARG A 896 -19.08 32.12 34.66
CA ARG A 896 -20.49 31.82 34.37
C ARG A 896 -21.32 31.69 35.65
N GLU A 897 -22.53 32.21 35.62
CA GLU A 897 -23.52 31.97 36.67
C GLU A 897 -23.99 30.51 36.61
N PHE A 898 -24.10 29.87 37.79
CA PHE A 898 -24.52 28.48 37.85
C PHE A 898 -26.04 28.37 37.69
N ASP A 899 -26.47 27.62 36.68
CA ASP A 899 -27.82 27.10 36.57
C ASP A 899 -27.79 25.57 36.62
N ILE A 900 -28.67 24.98 37.42
CA ILE A 900 -28.77 23.51 37.58
C ILE A 900 -29.07 22.81 36.25
N LYS A 901 -29.76 23.48 35.31
CA LYS A 901 -30.02 22.96 33.95
C LYS A 901 -28.72 22.65 33.22
N MET A 902 -27.66 23.45 33.40
CA MET A 902 -26.36 23.21 32.78
C MET A 902 -25.76 21.87 33.24
N GLN A 903 -25.84 21.58 34.54
CA GLN A 903 -25.36 20.32 35.12
C GLN A 903 -26.12 19.13 34.53
N TYR A 904 -27.46 19.22 34.44
CA TYR A 904 -28.28 18.14 33.90
C TYR A 904 -28.05 17.90 32.41
N ILE A 905 -27.92 18.95 31.60
CA ILE A 905 -27.59 18.81 30.18
C ILE A 905 -26.22 18.15 30.02
N GLY A 906 -25.18 18.64 30.72
CA GLY A 906 -23.83 18.09 30.62
C GLY A 906 -23.77 16.61 31.01
N LEU A 907 -24.41 16.24 32.14
CA LEU A 907 -24.46 14.84 32.58
C LEU A 907 -25.31 13.98 31.62
N ALA A 908 -26.40 14.48 31.07
CA ALA A 908 -27.19 13.74 30.07
C ALA A 908 -26.35 13.45 28.82
N ILE A 909 -25.51 14.38 28.37
CA ILE A 909 -24.68 14.19 27.18
C ILE A 909 -23.54 13.20 27.47
N PHE A 910 -22.85 13.34 28.60
CA PHE A 910 -21.78 12.41 28.99
C PHE A 910 -22.28 10.97 29.16
N ASN A 911 -23.45 10.80 29.77
CA ASN A 911 -24.06 9.48 29.93
C ASN A 911 -24.59 8.92 28.61
N GLN A 912 -25.06 9.75 27.68
CA GLN A 912 -25.50 9.29 26.36
C GLN A 912 -24.32 8.69 25.56
N PHE A 913 -23.18 9.37 25.53
CA PHE A 913 -21.96 8.85 24.90
C PHE A 913 -21.53 7.52 25.52
N ALA A 914 -21.45 7.47 26.85
CA ALA A 914 -21.08 6.27 27.58
C ALA A 914 -22.07 5.12 27.35
N PHE A 915 -23.38 5.41 27.33
CA PHE A 915 -24.42 4.42 27.10
C PHE A 915 -24.34 3.81 25.71
N ARG A 916 -24.03 4.62 24.70
CA ARG A 916 -23.98 4.21 23.30
C ARG A 916 -22.81 3.28 22.99
N TYR A 917 -21.62 3.58 23.50
CA TYR A 917 -20.39 2.88 23.11
C TYR A 917 -19.78 1.98 24.18
N PHE A 918 -20.23 2.07 25.44
CA PHE A 918 -19.69 1.25 26.53
C PHE A 918 -20.74 0.29 27.09
N PRO A 919 -20.39 -1.00 27.31
CA PRO A 919 -21.28 -1.96 27.93
C PRO A 919 -21.58 -1.55 29.38
N TYR A 920 -22.70 -2.02 29.95
CA TYR A 920 -23.23 -1.59 31.24
C TYR A 920 -22.15 -1.48 32.36
N GLY A 921 -21.30 -2.49 32.51
CA GLY A 921 -20.24 -2.50 33.53
C GLY A 921 -19.06 -1.53 33.30
N PHE A 922 -18.93 -0.96 32.11
CA PHE A 922 -17.86 -0.03 31.73
C PHE A 922 -18.36 1.38 31.39
N ARG A 923 -19.65 1.69 31.59
CA ARG A 923 -20.18 3.04 31.32
C ARG A 923 -19.53 4.13 32.16
N TRP A 924 -19.14 3.81 33.39
CA TRP A 924 -18.38 4.73 34.25
C TRP A 924 -17.05 5.15 33.61
N LEU A 925 -16.42 4.28 32.83
CA LEU A 925 -15.18 4.60 32.09
C LEU A 925 -15.48 5.55 30.93
N GLY A 926 -16.56 5.31 30.16
CA GLY A 926 -17.00 6.21 29.09
C GLY A 926 -17.28 7.63 29.60
N VAL A 927 -18.00 7.76 30.72
CA VAL A 927 -18.22 9.06 31.39
C VAL A 927 -16.91 9.68 31.85
N SER A 928 -15.99 8.87 32.36
CA SER A 928 -14.68 9.34 32.82
C SER A 928 -13.82 9.87 31.66
N ILE A 929 -13.90 9.27 30.48
CA ILE A 929 -13.17 9.72 29.28
C ILE A 929 -13.61 11.12 28.86
N VAL A 930 -14.92 11.36 28.72
CA VAL A 930 -15.42 12.69 28.33
C VAL A 930 -15.17 13.74 29.42
N LYS A 931 -15.24 13.36 30.70
CA LYS A 931 -14.83 14.26 31.80
C LYS A 931 -13.34 14.60 31.75
N ALA A 932 -12.47 13.63 31.47
CA ALA A 932 -11.02 13.83 31.41
C ALA A 932 -10.61 14.85 30.35
N LEU A 933 -11.31 14.82 29.21
CA LEU A 933 -11.00 15.62 28.03
C LEU A 933 -11.75 16.96 28.00
N SER A 934 -12.80 17.12 28.80
CA SER A 934 -13.58 18.36 28.93
C SER A 934 -12.75 19.53 29.49
N LEU A 935 -13.13 20.76 29.15
CA LEU A 935 -12.51 21.96 29.70
C LEU A 935 -12.73 22.06 31.22
N PRO A 936 -11.70 22.37 32.02
CA PRO A 936 -11.86 22.55 33.46
C PRO A 936 -12.85 23.67 33.83
N THR A 937 -12.91 24.73 33.03
CA THR A 937 -13.85 25.85 33.19
C THR A 937 -15.29 25.40 32.96
N THR A 938 -15.57 24.60 31.93
CA THR A 938 -16.88 23.99 31.66
C THR A 938 -17.32 23.06 32.78
N LEU A 939 -16.45 22.14 33.25
CA LEU A 939 -16.79 21.25 34.36
C LEU A 939 -17.12 22.04 35.64
N ARG A 940 -16.36 23.10 35.91
CA ARG A 940 -16.60 24.00 37.05
C ARG A 940 -17.91 24.76 36.92
N ALA A 941 -18.21 25.29 35.73
CA ALA A 941 -19.47 25.98 35.43
C ALA A 941 -20.68 25.05 35.62
N MET A 942 -20.57 23.78 35.19
CA MET A 942 -21.61 22.77 35.39
C MET A 942 -21.64 22.16 36.80
N ARG A 943 -20.69 22.50 37.70
CA ARG A 943 -20.47 21.82 38.99
C ARG A 943 -20.38 20.29 38.86
N VAL A 944 -19.71 19.82 37.82
CA VAL A 944 -19.39 18.40 37.64
C VAL A 944 -18.00 18.15 38.21
N GLU A 945 -17.90 17.25 39.18
CA GLU A 945 -16.61 16.92 39.78
C GLU A 945 -15.65 16.37 38.72
N PRO A 946 -14.41 16.91 38.65
CA PRO A 946 -13.37 16.37 37.80
C PRO A 946 -12.97 14.99 38.32
N ILE A 947 -12.46 14.16 37.42
CA ILE A 947 -11.89 12.86 37.81
C ILE A 947 -10.54 13.05 38.52
N ASN A 948 -10.07 12.02 39.22
CA ASN A 948 -8.77 12.04 39.89
C ASN A 948 -7.64 12.45 38.90
N PRO A 949 -6.74 13.39 39.24
CA PRO A 949 -5.72 13.88 38.31
C PRO A 949 -4.80 12.81 37.73
N ILE A 950 -4.45 11.77 38.51
CA ILE A 950 -3.64 10.65 38.03
C ILE A 950 -4.42 9.84 37.01
N PHE A 951 -5.70 9.57 37.30
CA PHE A 951 -6.58 8.86 36.39
C PHE A 951 -6.87 9.68 35.11
N GLN A 952 -6.99 11.00 35.23
CA GLN A 952 -7.10 11.91 34.10
C GLN A 952 -5.88 11.83 33.20
N TRP A 953 -4.67 11.88 33.79
CA TRP A 953 -3.43 11.75 33.05
C TRP A 953 -3.35 10.39 32.32
N LEU A 954 -3.75 9.29 32.99
CA LEU A 954 -3.81 7.96 32.36
C LEU A 954 -4.78 7.92 31.17
N ILE A 955 -5.95 8.55 31.29
CA ILE A 955 -6.91 8.62 30.18
C ILE A 955 -6.36 9.46 29.03
N VAL A 956 -5.78 10.63 29.31
CA VAL A 956 -5.18 11.50 28.29
C VAL A 956 -4.05 10.76 27.56
N LEU A 957 -3.18 10.08 28.30
CA LEU A 957 -2.11 9.25 27.73
C LEU A 957 -2.70 8.12 26.88
N PHE A 958 -3.72 7.42 27.37
CA PHE A 958 -4.35 6.32 26.65
C PHE A 958 -5.02 6.80 25.34
N VAL A 959 -5.83 7.86 25.40
CA VAL A 959 -6.51 8.41 24.22
C VAL A 959 -5.51 8.99 23.23
N GLY A 960 -4.49 9.71 23.71
CA GLY A 960 -3.42 10.24 22.86
C GLY A 960 -2.61 9.13 22.19
N THR A 961 -2.25 8.07 22.94
CA THR A 961 -1.58 6.90 22.39
C THR A 961 -2.48 6.17 21.39
N ALA A 962 -3.78 6.00 21.69
CA ALA A 962 -4.73 5.35 20.78
C ALA A 962 -4.93 6.16 19.49
N MET A 963 -5.04 7.49 19.57
CA MET A 963 -5.12 8.36 18.40
C MET A 963 -3.81 8.36 17.60
N SER A 964 -2.65 8.41 18.27
CA SER A 964 -1.33 8.29 17.61
C SER A 964 -1.18 6.94 16.90
N LEU A 965 -1.57 5.84 17.56
CA LEU A 965 -1.55 4.50 16.98
C LEU A 965 -2.55 4.38 15.83
N ALA A 966 -3.75 4.97 15.93
CA ALA A 966 -4.70 5.02 14.82
C ALA A 966 -4.14 5.81 13.63
N GLU A 967 -3.45 6.93 13.87
CA GLU A 967 -2.76 7.76 12.86
C GLU A 967 -1.41 7.17 12.38
N THR A 968 -1.01 5.98 12.85
CA THR A 968 0.26 5.28 12.48
C THR A 968 0.04 3.83 12.00
N LEU A 969 -1.05 3.18 12.43
CA LEU A 969 -1.35 1.76 12.28
C LEU A 969 -2.84 1.51 11.94
N LEU A 970 -3.52 2.49 11.35
CA LEU A 970 -4.72 2.28 10.53
C LEU A 970 -4.52 3.00 9.18
N PRO A 971 -5.15 2.50 8.10
CA PRO A 971 -5.19 3.22 6.84
C PRO A 971 -6.16 4.41 6.93
N ASP A 972 -5.84 5.50 6.22
CA ASP A 972 -6.79 6.60 6.02
C ASP A 972 -8.05 6.08 5.31
N PRO A 973 -9.25 6.53 5.70
CA PRO A 973 -10.47 6.08 5.04
C PRO A 973 -10.55 6.68 3.63
N ARG A 974 -10.37 5.90 2.53
CA ARG A 974 -10.58 6.40 1.13
C ARG A 974 -11.99 6.99 0.92
N GLU A 975 -12.99 6.59 1.72
CA GLU A 975 -14.30 7.25 1.77
C GLU A 975 -14.54 7.97 3.09
N SER A 976 -14.84 9.27 2.99
CA SER A 976 -15.25 10.10 4.13
C SER A 976 -16.45 9.49 4.86
N PHE A 977 -16.56 9.76 6.16
CA PHE A 977 -17.71 9.31 6.93
C PHE A 977 -19.03 9.79 6.31
N TRP A 978 -19.06 11.03 5.78
CA TRP A 978 -20.21 11.57 5.06
C TRP A 978 -20.64 10.70 3.89
N LYS A 979 -19.70 10.36 2.98
CA LYS A 979 -19.98 9.57 1.79
C LYS A 979 -20.52 8.18 2.15
N LYS A 980 -20.01 7.57 3.23
CA LYS A 980 -20.51 6.28 3.75
C LYS A 980 -21.95 6.36 4.23
N ILE A 981 -22.39 7.50 4.77
CA ILE A 981 -23.78 7.70 5.22
C ILE A 981 -24.69 8.03 4.04
N GLU A 982 -24.25 8.89 3.12
CA GLU A 982 -25.02 9.33 1.96
C GLU A 982 -25.29 8.19 0.97
N THR A 983 -24.34 7.26 0.82
CA THR A 983 -24.44 6.11 -0.10
C THR A 983 -25.08 4.87 0.51
N LEU A 984 -25.62 4.95 1.74
CA LEU A 984 -26.30 3.81 2.35
C LEU A 984 -27.50 3.37 1.50
N ASP A 985 -27.58 2.06 1.23
CA ASP A 985 -28.80 1.49 0.66
C ASP A 985 -30.02 1.73 1.56
N VAL A 986 -31.21 1.72 0.96
CA VAL A 986 -32.46 2.07 1.64
C VAL A 986 -32.70 1.20 2.89
N GLU A 987 -32.28 -0.08 2.85
CA GLU A 987 -32.45 -1.00 3.98
C GLU A 987 -31.51 -0.68 5.15
N LYS A 988 -30.22 -0.41 4.88
CA LYS A 988 -29.24 0.01 5.88
C LYS A 988 -29.56 1.38 6.46
N ALA A 989 -30.01 2.32 5.64
CA ALA A 989 -30.46 3.63 6.10
C ALA A 989 -31.68 3.50 7.05
N LYS A 990 -32.62 2.60 6.74
CA LYS A 990 -33.75 2.27 7.63
C LYS A 990 -33.29 1.58 8.92
N ALA A 991 -32.33 0.65 8.83
CA ALA A 991 -31.77 -0.03 9.99
C ALA A 991 -31.05 0.95 10.94
N ARG A 992 -30.25 1.90 10.42
CA ARG A 992 -29.61 2.95 11.21
C ARG A 992 -30.64 3.80 11.97
N LYS A 993 -31.71 4.23 11.30
CA LYS A 993 -32.80 4.99 11.93
C LYS A 993 -33.50 4.20 13.05
N GLU A 994 -33.68 2.90 12.87
CA GLU A 994 -34.30 2.05 13.91
C GLU A 994 -33.35 1.78 15.08
N ASP A 995 -32.04 1.62 14.83
CA ASP A 995 -31.02 1.51 15.88
C ASP A 995 -30.95 2.79 16.74
N ILE A 996 -30.96 3.97 16.12
CA ILE A 996 -31.00 5.26 16.83
C ILE A 996 -32.27 5.35 17.70
N ARG A 997 -33.43 5.00 17.13
CA ARG A 997 -34.70 5.02 17.86
C ARG A 997 -34.70 4.04 19.04
N GLY A 998 -34.19 2.82 18.84
CA GLY A 998 -34.04 1.82 19.89
C GLY A 998 -33.09 2.28 21.00
N SER A 999 -31.95 2.86 20.61
CA SER A 999 -30.97 3.44 21.54
C SER A 999 -31.58 4.57 22.37
N ASP A 1000 -32.37 5.46 21.77
CA ASP A 1000 -33.03 6.56 22.47
C ASP A 1000 -34.05 6.07 23.51
N GLN A 1001 -34.85 5.06 23.16
CA GLN A 1001 -35.80 4.46 24.08
C GLN A 1001 -35.09 3.81 25.28
N ALA A 1002 -34.04 3.04 25.03
CA ALA A 1002 -33.27 2.36 26.06
C ALA A 1002 -32.50 3.35 26.94
N TYR A 1003 -31.92 4.40 26.35
CA TYR A 1003 -31.20 5.44 27.07
C TYR A 1003 -32.12 6.25 27.99
N CYS A 1004 -33.31 6.62 27.50
CA CYS A 1004 -34.30 7.35 28.28
C CYS A 1004 -34.75 6.57 29.52
N GLN A 1005 -34.90 5.25 29.42
CA GLN A 1005 -35.20 4.38 30.57
C GLN A 1005 -34.01 4.32 31.54
N TYR A 1006 -32.80 4.15 31.02
CA TYR A 1006 -31.58 4.09 31.81
C TYR A 1006 -31.35 5.36 32.63
N ILE A 1007 -31.36 6.53 31.99
CA ILE A 1007 -31.04 7.79 32.67
C ILE A 1007 -32.08 8.16 33.74
N ARG A 1008 -33.35 7.78 33.54
CA ARG A 1008 -34.41 7.92 34.56
C ARG A 1008 -34.20 7.00 35.76
N SER A 1009 -33.63 5.82 35.57
CA SER A 1009 -33.32 4.91 36.67
C SER A 1009 -32.11 5.38 37.49
N GLU A 1010 -31.09 5.91 36.82
CA GLU A 1010 -29.88 6.48 37.45
C GLU A 1010 -30.20 7.74 38.26
N TRP A 1011 -31.10 8.58 37.74
CA TRP A 1011 -31.54 9.79 38.44
C TRP A 1011 -32.84 9.50 39.18
N SER A 1012 -32.81 8.72 40.26
CA SER A 1012 -34.01 8.37 41.05
C SER A 1012 -33.98 8.85 42.51
N GLY A 1013 -33.01 9.70 42.87
CA GLY A 1013 -32.85 10.24 44.23
C GLY A 1013 -33.59 11.57 44.51
N PRO A 1014 -33.64 12.02 45.78
CA PRO A 1014 -34.22 13.31 46.15
C PRO A 1014 -33.58 14.48 45.38
N GLY A 1015 -34.39 15.42 44.91
CA GLY A 1015 -33.94 16.56 44.10
C GLY A 1015 -33.64 16.24 42.63
N CYS A 1016 -33.82 14.99 42.18
CA CYS A 1016 -33.67 14.58 40.79
C CYS A 1016 -34.45 15.48 39.81
N PRO A 1017 -33.89 15.82 38.62
CA PRO A 1017 -34.57 16.60 37.58
C PRO A 1017 -35.89 15.99 37.07
N PHE A 1018 -36.11 14.70 37.27
CA PHE A 1018 -37.31 13.94 36.92
C PHE A 1018 -38.17 13.50 38.11
N ALA A 1019 -37.75 13.81 39.35
CA ALA A 1019 -38.63 13.62 40.48
C ALA A 1019 -39.79 14.61 40.28
N MET A 1020 -40.97 14.07 39.95
CA MET A 1020 -42.18 14.88 39.90
C MET A 1020 -42.26 15.69 41.20
N LYS A 1021 -42.37 17.01 41.10
CA LYS A 1021 -43.10 17.75 42.11
C LYS A 1021 -44.48 17.11 42.15
N ALA A 1022 -44.80 16.40 43.22
CA ALA A 1022 -46.18 16.08 43.53
C ALA A 1022 -46.85 17.39 43.94
N GLU A 1023 -47.55 18.03 43.00
CA GLU A 1023 -48.68 18.93 43.25
C GLU A 1023 -49.76 18.66 42.20
#